data_AF-A0A4Q5KWX2-F1
#
_entry.id   AF-A0A4Q5KWX2-F1
#
_cell.length_a   1.000
_cell.length_b   1.000
_cell.length_c   1.000
_cell.angle_alpha   90.00
_cell.angle_beta   90.00
_cell.angle_gamma   90.00
#
_symmetry.space_group_name_H-M   'P 1'
#
loop_
_entity.id
_entity.type
_entity.pdbx_description
1 polymer ?
#
loop_
_entity_poly.entity_id
_entity_poly.type
_entity_poly.pdbx_seq_one_letter_code
_entity_poly.pdbx_strand_id
1 'polypeptide(L)'
;MKKLLSASLVLFSANASAITTEYSALIFNDFTSPHSASMGPLAVGHDASLNGYSIMYDDVVFPAKEYSLIVGGDLSYKDGRVYKGSIVVHGDIANVSENIYLGLADNATVKGASVLPIDFNALQQKSIDYSLKLSQQDNTGTITSKWGGIYLHGDCSSDVQVFNVNGYELEKAHTFELNCIPDNATVIVNISGNKSSFKPLSNLNLSDFIPHRQQTIFNLYESTSLQLTGVAIEGLVLAPKADITAPSGSSNVGIIANSWEGSMYLDYHPYNGQFPGKEPTPIDAKLKWHWQGGDFMPKANQIMATPLVAQLNDDNNDGVIDNSDVADVIVVTFEGSQYTKPGIVRALSGIDGTELWDYKNGAVYSDPRHTPALADLDNDGLIDIVVSDQATNEIRIITNEGEIKKVISRNDKSTGGISIADLDGDGVAEILTGTSVYNYSSGLLYTLNGFKPDYSVFDADGDGINNYLAGGTLYDASGNTIWSYEGHDTAWFSSIANLDQDPQPEIVVSIPGLFSTSHSIAVLEHDGSVKWEKRNISAHGGGAQTVGAFLQAGKPGIAYSGYEKLVMLNANGDLVWDIEIDDSGSGKIGVSAFDFNGDGRDEVIYQDHNKVAILDSLTGKTLFETANSTGTLWEYPIVVDLEGDNNAELIFVANDYSSNWSSHKGVRAFESAGKPWKGATRIWNQHSYHQTNISQDGKVPLVEKPSWLLNNSYRSSTLK
;
A
#
# COMPACT_ATOMS: atom_id res chain seq x y z
N MET A 1 -31.62 -21.34 -34.28
CA MET A 1 -30.28 -21.10 -33.67
C MET A 1 -30.44 -20.01 -32.64
N LYS A 2 -30.17 -20.36 -31.38
CA LYS A 2 -30.33 -19.52 -30.19
C LYS A 2 -29.26 -18.43 -30.19
N LYS A 3 -29.65 -17.15 -30.16
CA LYS A 3 -28.80 -16.08 -29.60
C LYS A 3 -29.12 -16.02 -28.12
N LEU A 4 -28.17 -16.41 -27.26
CA LEU A 4 -28.27 -16.22 -25.83
C LEU A 4 -28.24 -14.71 -25.55
N LEU A 5 -29.34 -14.16 -25.04
CA LEU A 5 -29.32 -12.91 -24.29
C LEU A 5 -28.72 -13.22 -22.92
N SER A 6 -27.62 -12.55 -22.58
CA SER A 6 -27.21 -12.39 -21.18
C SER A 6 -28.19 -11.41 -20.53
N ALA A 7 -29.25 -11.94 -19.93
CA ALA A 7 -30.02 -11.19 -18.95
C ALA A 7 -29.13 -11.06 -17.70
N SER A 8 -28.49 -9.90 -17.54
CA SER A 8 -27.93 -9.53 -16.25
C SER A 8 -29.08 -9.37 -15.28
N LEU A 9 -29.22 -10.36 -14.38
CA LEU A 9 -30.03 -10.24 -13.18
C LEU A 9 -29.39 -9.15 -12.33
N VAL A 10 -29.98 -7.94 -12.32
CA VAL A 10 -29.57 -6.87 -11.40
C VAL A 10 -30.10 -7.26 -10.03
N LEU A 11 -29.31 -8.05 -9.31
CA LEU A 11 -29.49 -8.27 -7.88
C LEU A 11 -28.98 -7.01 -7.18
N PHE A 12 -29.90 -6.21 -6.62
CA PHE A 12 -29.58 -5.17 -5.65
C PHE A 12 -28.83 -5.82 -4.48
N SER A 13 -27.50 -5.73 -4.52
CA SER A 13 -26.63 -6.11 -3.41
C SER A 13 -26.27 -4.86 -2.62
N ALA A 14 -26.16 -5.00 -1.31
CA ALA A 14 -25.64 -3.97 -0.40
C ALA A 14 -24.17 -3.56 -0.68
N ASN A 15 -23.60 -4.02 -1.80
CA ASN A 15 -22.22 -3.83 -2.27
C ASN A 15 -22.15 -3.01 -3.57
N ALA A 16 -23.17 -2.23 -3.92
CA ALA A 16 -23.06 -1.29 -5.04
C ALA A 16 -21.83 -0.38 -4.81
N SER A 17 -20.87 -0.43 -5.73
CA SER A 17 -19.78 0.54 -5.76
C SER A 17 -20.41 1.90 -6.08
N ALA A 18 -19.95 2.97 -5.43
CA ALA A 18 -20.64 4.26 -5.46
C ALA A 18 -20.65 4.96 -6.86
N ILE A 19 -20.11 4.33 -7.90
CA ILE A 19 -19.84 4.93 -9.22
C ILE A 19 -20.39 4.08 -10.38
N THR A 20 -21.06 2.95 -10.14
CA THR A 20 -21.85 2.33 -11.23
C THR A 20 -23.09 3.19 -11.46
N THR A 21 -23.09 4.03 -12.49
CA THR A 21 -24.23 4.89 -12.82
C THR A 21 -25.37 4.05 -13.41
N GLU A 22 -26.10 3.36 -12.54
CA GLU A 22 -27.39 2.74 -12.85
C GLU A 22 -28.50 3.79 -13.05
N TYR A 23 -28.17 5.07 -12.86
CA TYR A 23 -29.09 6.20 -12.91
C TYR A 23 -28.56 7.29 -13.85
N SER A 24 -29.47 7.97 -14.55
CA SER A 24 -29.20 9.24 -15.23
C SER A 24 -28.84 10.34 -14.21
N ALA A 25 -29.45 10.29 -13.02
CA ALA A 25 -29.02 11.09 -11.88
C ALA A 25 -29.26 10.38 -10.54
N LEU A 26 -28.26 10.47 -9.66
CA LEU A 26 -28.31 10.15 -8.25
C LEU A 26 -28.14 11.45 -7.46
N ILE A 27 -29.22 11.90 -6.83
CA ILE A 27 -29.28 13.15 -6.09
C ILE A 27 -29.55 12.83 -4.62
N PHE A 28 -28.72 13.36 -3.71
CA PHE A 28 -28.79 13.00 -2.28
C PHE A 28 -29.86 13.78 -1.49
N ASN A 29 -30.26 14.94 -2.01
CA ASN A 29 -31.26 15.83 -1.44
C ASN A 29 -32.40 16.03 -2.47
N ASP A 30 -32.96 17.24 -2.58
CA ASP A 30 -34.12 17.51 -3.43
C ASP A 30 -33.79 17.52 -4.93
N PHE A 31 -34.74 17.03 -5.73
CA PHE A 31 -34.74 17.11 -7.20
C PHE A 31 -35.97 17.88 -7.67
N THR A 32 -35.78 19.00 -8.37
CA THR A 32 -36.87 19.78 -8.97
C THR A 32 -36.65 19.95 -10.47
N SER A 33 -37.65 19.59 -11.27
CA SER A 33 -37.66 19.88 -12.71
C SER A 33 -39.05 20.30 -13.21
N PRO A 34 -39.17 21.51 -13.81
CA PRO A 34 -40.45 22.02 -14.28
C PRO A 34 -40.88 21.48 -15.66
N HIS A 35 -39.95 20.86 -16.40
CA HIS A 35 -40.15 20.10 -17.63
C HIS A 35 -38.78 19.54 -18.08
N SER A 36 -38.72 18.32 -18.64
CA SER A 36 -37.59 17.74 -19.40
C SER A 36 -37.85 16.24 -19.60
N ALA A 37 -36.81 15.44 -19.81
CA ALA A 37 -36.84 14.00 -19.70
C ALA A 37 -35.51 13.44 -19.19
N SER A 38 -35.58 12.24 -18.58
CA SER A 38 -34.45 11.33 -18.44
C SER A 38 -34.65 10.06 -19.28
N MET A 39 -33.57 9.60 -19.91
CA MET A 39 -33.55 8.33 -20.64
C MET A 39 -33.32 7.13 -19.74
N GLY A 40 -32.70 7.35 -18.58
CA GLY A 40 -32.44 6.35 -17.55
C GLY A 40 -33.18 6.61 -16.24
N PRO A 41 -32.97 5.72 -15.25
CA PRO A 41 -33.56 5.82 -13.92
C PRO A 41 -33.10 7.06 -13.14
N LEU A 42 -33.89 7.47 -12.15
CA LEU A 42 -33.56 8.53 -11.20
C LEU A 42 -33.62 8.01 -9.76
N ALA A 43 -32.66 8.43 -8.94
CA ALA A 43 -32.67 8.21 -7.49
C ALA A 43 -32.51 9.55 -6.77
N VAL A 44 -33.45 9.88 -5.89
CA VAL A 44 -33.55 11.17 -5.18
C VAL A 44 -33.65 10.89 -3.69
N GLY A 45 -32.71 11.41 -2.90
CA GLY A 45 -32.58 11.08 -1.47
C GLY A 45 -33.59 11.78 -0.58
N HIS A 46 -34.11 12.93 -1.02
CA HIS A 46 -35.14 13.69 -0.32
C HIS A 46 -36.36 13.89 -1.24
N ASP A 47 -36.86 15.12 -1.42
CA ASP A 47 -38.12 15.36 -2.12
C ASP A 47 -37.91 15.47 -3.63
N ALA A 48 -38.84 14.90 -4.41
CA ALA A 48 -38.86 15.00 -5.86
C ALA A 48 -40.08 15.79 -6.34
N SER A 49 -39.84 16.87 -7.08
CA SER A 49 -40.85 17.74 -7.67
C SER A 49 -40.75 17.77 -9.19
N LEU A 50 -41.66 17.06 -9.86
CA LEU A 50 -41.67 16.85 -11.30
C LEU A 50 -42.95 17.42 -11.92
N ASN A 51 -42.79 18.23 -12.96
CA ASN A 51 -43.87 18.74 -13.78
C ASN A 51 -43.44 18.64 -15.25
N GLY A 52 -44.29 18.15 -16.14
CA GLY A 52 -43.94 17.93 -17.55
C GLY A 52 -42.66 17.11 -17.78
N TYR A 53 -42.33 16.17 -16.88
CA TYR A 53 -41.08 15.40 -16.93
C TYR A 53 -41.32 13.97 -17.40
N SER A 54 -40.51 13.43 -18.31
CA SER A 54 -40.61 12.03 -18.73
C SER A 54 -39.44 11.21 -18.20
N ILE A 55 -39.67 9.99 -17.73
CA ILE A 55 -38.62 9.07 -17.25
C ILE A 55 -38.66 7.80 -18.09
N MET A 56 -37.49 7.30 -18.50
CA MET A 56 -37.30 6.17 -19.40
C MET A 56 -37.91 6.37 -20.80
N TYR A 57 -37.76 7.57 -21.36
CA TYR A 57 -38.39 8.00 -22.63
C TYR A 57 -37.95 7.20 -23.90
N ASP A 58 -37.09 6.18 -23.77
CA ASP A 58 -36.52 5.38 -24.88
C ASP A 58 -37.05 3.93 -25.00
N ASP A 59 -36.64 3.25 -26.07
CA ASP A 59 -36.91 1.84 -26.39
C ASP A 59 -36.07 0.82 -25.58
N VAL A 60 -35.28 1.25 -24.60
CA VAL A 60 -34.45 0.36 -23.74
C VAL A 60 -35.29 -0.67 -22.97
N VAL A 61 -34.96 -1.96 -23.05
CA VAL A 61 -35.67 -3.00 -22.28
C VAL A 61 -35.33 -2.85 -20.79
N PHE A 62 -36.30 -2.43 -19.99
CA PHE A 62 -36.17 -2.28 -18.54
C PHE A 62 -37.31 -3.05 -17.84
N PRO A 63 -37.02 -3.92 -16.86
CA PRO A 63 -38.07 -4.73 -16.25
C PRO A 63 -39.08 -3.87 -15.49
N ALA A 64 -40.38 -4.12 -15.70
CA ALA A 64 -41.45 -3.31 -15.08
C ALA A 64 -41.44 -3.34 -13.53
N LYS A 65 -40.86 -4.38 -12.92
CA LYS A 65 -40.73 -4.53 -11.47
C LYS A 65 -39.52 -3.79 -10.88
N GLU A 66 -38.55 -3.42 -11.70
CA GLU A 66 -37.42 -2.61 -11.26
C GLU A 66 -37.85 -1.16 -11.09
N TYR A 67 -37.15 -0.42 -10.23
CA TYR A 67 -37.51 0.97 -9.94
C TYR A 67 -36.79 1.93 -10.89
N SER A 68 -37.56 2.64 -11.71
CA SER A 68 -37.05 3.71 -12.57
C SER A 68 -37.07 5.08 -11.88
N LEU A 69 -37.80 5.20 -10.78
CA LEU A 69 -37.77 6.35 -9.89
C LEU A 69 -37.79 5.88 -8.43
N ILE A 70 -36.76 6.28 -7.68
CA ILE A 70 -36.64 6.05 -6.24
C ILE A 70 -36.59 7.41 -5.54
N VAL A 71 -37.42 7.62 -4.52
CA VAL A 71 -37.50 8.89 -3.77
C VAL A 71 -37.47 8.63 -2.26
N GLY A 72 -36.53 9.27 -1.55
CA GLY A 72 -36.35 9.11 -0.11
C GLY A 72 -37.19 10.04 0.76
N GLY A 73 -37.73 11.12 0.18
CA GLY A 73 -38.74 11.99 0.79
C GLY A 73 -40.10 11.83 0.11
N ASP A 74 -40.78 12.95 -0.09
CA ASP A 74 -42.10 13.05 -0.73
C ASP A 74 -41.98 13.21 -2.25
N LEU A 75 -42.97 12.68 -2.98
CA LEU A 75 -43.07 12.83 -4.44
C LEU A 75 -44.26 13.71 -4.85
N SER A 76 -43.96 14.84 -5.50
CA SER A 76 -44.93 15.67 -6.22
C SER A 76 -44.71 15.50 -7.73
N TYR A 77 -45.60 14.76 -8.39
CA TYR A 77 -45.48 14.47 -9.83
C TYR A 77 -46.77 14.87 -10.56
N LYS A 78 -46.77 16.08 -11.12
CA LYS A 78 -47.99 16.75 -11.60
C LYS A 78 -48.35 16.39 -13.04
N ASP A 79 -47.36 16.30 -13.91
CA ASP A 79 -47.54 16.02 -15.34
C ASP A 79 -46.27 15.37 -15.90
N GLY A 80 -46.42 14.56 -16.95
CA GLY A 80 -45.35 13.74 -17.51
C GLY A 80 -45.67 12.24 -17.55
N ARG A 81 -44.65 11.40 -17.69
CA ARG A 81 -44.82 9.95 -17.81
C ARG A 81 -43.58 9.16 -17.40
N VAL A 82 -43.80 8.06 -16.67
CA VAL A 82 -42.80 7.01 -16.48
C VAL A 82 -43.09 5.89 -17.48
N TYR A 83 -42.26 5.78 -18.51
CA TYR A 83 -42.49 4.87 -19.64
C TYR A 83 -42.17 3.42 -19.30
N LYS A 84 -41.25 3.19 -18.36
CA LYS A 84 -40.77 1.85 -17.94
C LYS A 84 -40.39 1.87 -16.46
N GLY A 85 -40.50 0.71 -15.81
CA GLY A 85 -40.18 0.56 -14.39
C GLY A 85 -41.26 1.09 -13.45
N SER A 86 -41.11 0.78 -12.18
CA SER A 86 -41.97 1.21 -11.07
C SER A 86 -41.39 2.43 -10.35
N ILE A 87 -42.25 3.08 -9.56
CA ILE A 87 -41.90 4.19 -8.67
C ILE A 87 -41.98 3.69 -7.22
N VAL A 88 -40.93 3.93 -6.43
CA VAL A 88 -40.94 3.69 -4.97
C VAL A 88 -40.54 4.96 -4.22
N VAL A 89 -41.33 5.27 -3.20
CA VAL A 89 -41.24 6.49 -2.40
C VAL A 89 -41.29 6.12 -0.93
N HIS A 90 -40.36 6.65 -0.15
CA HIS A 90 -40.35 6.48 1.29
C HIS A 90 -41.42 7.35 1.97
N GLY A 91 -41.56 8.60 1.53
CA GLY A 91 -42.56 9.54 2.01
C GLY A 91 -43.93 9.43 1.36
N ASP A 92 -44.63 10.56 1.29
CA ASP A 92 -45.98 10.71 0.76
C ASP A 92 -45.99 10.84 -0.79
N ILE A 93 -47.07 10.33 -1.39
CA ILE A 93 -47.36 10.39 -2.82
C ILE A 93 -48.71 11.07 -3.09
N ALA A 94 -49.30 11.76 -2.12
CA ALA A 94 -50.58 12.46 -2.25
C ALA A 94 -50.61 13.50 -3.38
N ASN A 95 -49.44 14.03 -3.77
CA ASN A 95 -49.28 15.01 -4.86
C ASN A 95 -48.89 14.38 -6.21
N VAL A 96 -49.05 13.07 -6.37
CA VAL A 96 -48.90 12.37 -7.67
C VAL A 96 -50.24 12.41 -8.41
N SER A 97 -50.24 12.99 -9.61
CA SER A 97 -51.44 13.09 -10.45
C SER A 97 -51.91 11.72 -10.98
N GLU A 98 -53.22 11.55 -11.16
CA GLU A 98 -53.84 10.33 -11.71
C GLU A 98 -53.24 9.92 -13.07
N ASN A 99 -52.88 10.90 -13.91
CA ASN A 99 -52.25 10.65 -15.21
C ASN A 99 -50.92 9.88 -15.11
N ILE A 100 -50.18 10.03 -14.01
CA ILE A 100 -48.93 9.28 -13.79
C ILE A 100 -49.24 7.80 -13.61
N TYR A 101 -50.25 7.46 -12.82
CA TYR A 101 -50.70 6.08 -12.61
C TYR A 101 -51.20 5.44 -13.92
N LEU A 102 -51.98 6.20 -14.70
CA LEU A 102 -52.51 5.74 -15.99
C LEU A 102 -51.43 5.63 -17.07
N GLY A 103 -50.33 6.37 -16.93
CA GLY A 103 -49.21 6.41 -17.87
C GLY A 103 -48.15 5.34 -17.66
N LEU A 104 -48.21 4.57 -16.57
CA LEU A 104 -47.22 3.53 -16.25
C LEU A 104 -47.18 2.40 -17.28
N ALA A 105 -46.05 1.70 -17.33
CA ALA A 105 -45.92 0.45 -18.08
C ALA A 105 -46.76 -0.68 -17.46
N ASP A 106 -47.10 -1.69 -18.27
CA ASP A 106 -47.80 -2.88 -17.80
C ASP A 106 -47.05 -3.55 -16.62
N ASN A 107 -47.76 -3.77 -15.51
CA ASN A 107 -47.26 -4.32 -14.24
C ASN A 107 -46.30 -3.41 -13.44
N ALA A 108 -46.09 -2.17 -13.84
CA ALA A 108 -45.42 -1.19 -13.00
C ALA A 108 -46.36 -0.66 -11.91
N THR A 109 -45.78 -0.17 -10.81
CA THR A 109 -46.53 0.33 -9.65
C THR A 109 -45.96 1.64 -9.14
N VAL A 110 -46.79 2.45 -8.49
CA VAL A 110 -46.34 3.55 -7.61
C VAL A 110 -46.59 3.12 -6.17
N LYS A 111 -45.58 3.21 -5.30
CA LYS A 111 -45.71 2.88 -3.87
C LYS A 111 -45.12 4.00 -3.01
N GLY A 112 -45.88 4.48 -2.04
CA GLY A 112 -45.44 5.39 -0.97
C GLY A 112 -45.21 4.64 0.34
N ALA A 113 -44.75 5.34 1.39
CA ALA A 113 -44.51 4.78 2.73
C ALA A 113 -43.68 3.48 2.71
N SER A 114 -42.73 3.37 1.77
CA SER A 114 -42.00 2.13 1.49
C SER A 114 -40.59 2.14 2.08
N VAL A 115 -40.05 0.94 2.31
CA VAL A 115 -38.61 0.76 2.56
C VAL A 115 -37.89 0.80 1.22
N LEU A 116 -36.86 1.64 1.12
CA LEU A 116 -36.12 1.81 -0.13
C LEU A 116 -35.07 0.70 -0.29
N PRO A 117 -34.72 0.35 -1.54
CA PRO A 117 -33.64 -0.61 -1.83
C PRO A 117 -32.23 0.00 -1.72
N ILE A 118 -32.11 1.29 -1.39
CA ILE A 118 -30.85 2.04 -1.34
C ILE A 118 -30.73 2.84 -0.05
N ASP A 119 -29.50 3.00 0.42
CA ASP A 119 -29.14 3.87 1.55
C ASP A 119 -28.43 5.12 1.02
N PHE A 120 -29.17 6.23 0.95
CA PHE A 120 -28.65 7.49 0.40
C PHE A 120 -27.53 8.10 1.24
N ASN A 121 -27.54 7.93 2.57
CA ASN A 121 -26.50 8.46 3.44
C ASN A 121 -25.18 7.73 3.20
N ALA A 122 -25.23 6.39 3.15
CA ALA A 122 -24.05 5.58 2.86
C ALA A 122 -23.52 5.84 1.44
N LEU A 123 -24.39 6.00 0.45
CA LEU A 123 -24.00 6.33 -0.91
C LEU A 123 -23.36 7.73 -1.00
N GLN A 124 -23.93 8.73 -0.33
CA GLN A 124 -23.37 10.09 -0.32
C GLN A 124 -21.96 10.10 0.25
N GLN A 125 -21.76 9.46 1.40
CA GLN A 125 -20.43 9.41 2.02
C GLN A 125 -19.42 8.70 1.12
N LYS A 126 -19.77 7.55 0.55
CA LYS A 126 -18.90 6.85 -0.41
C LYS A 126 -18.57 7.70 -1.64
N SER A 127 -19.54 8.44 -2.17
CA SER A 127 -19.30 9.34 -3.31
C SER A 127 -18.38 10.51 -2.92
N ILE A 128 -18.50 11.05 -1.71
CA ILE A 128 -17.59 12.09 -1.17
C ILE A 128 -16.17 11.53 -1.03
N ASP A 129 -16.01 10.38 -0.39
CA ASP A 129 -14.71 9.75 -0.15
C ASP A 129 -14.02 9.41 -1.47
N TYR A 130 -14.77 8.86 -2.42
CA TYR A 130 -14.26 8.55 -3.74
C TYR A 130 -13.90 9.80 -4.54
N SER A 131 -14.73 10.84 -4.52
CA SER A 131 -14.45 12.13 -5.14
C SER A 131 -13.15 12.74 -4.58
N LEU A 132 -12.91 12.62 -3.28
CA LEU A 132 -11.66 13.04 -2.64
C LEU A 132 -10.48 12.16 -3.08
N LYS A 133 -10.63 10.83 -3.09
CA LYS A 133 -9.60 9.90 -3.56
C LYS A 133 -9.15 10.21 -4.99
N LEU A 134 -10.11 10.48 -5.87
CA LEU A 134 -9.82 10.89 -7.25
C LEU A 134 -9.04 12.21 -7.30
N SER A 135 -9.36 13.17 -6.45
CA SER A 135 -8.68 14.48 -6.43
C SER A 135 -7.22 14.43 -5.95
N GLN A 136 -6.83 13.37 -5.26
CA GLN A 136 -5.46 13.14 -4.77
C GLN A 136 -4.55 12.49 -5.81
N GLN A 137 -5.09 12.14 -6.98
CA GLN A 137 -4.33 11.52 -8.07
C GLN A 137 -3.49 12.59 -8.77
N ASP A 138 -2.23 12.27 -9.04
CA ASP A 138 -1.36 13.15 -9.81
C ASP A 138 -1.73 13.17 -11.29
N ASN A 139 -1.34 14.24 -12.00
CA ASN A 139 -1.55 14.31 -13.45
C ASN A 139 -0.76 13.20 -14.16
N THR A 140 -1.44 12.41 -15.00
CA THR A 140 -0.78 11.51 -15.95
C THR A 140 -0.35 12.28 -17.21
N GLY A 141 -1.21 13.20 -17.66
CA GLY A 141 -0.98 14.04 -18.84
C GLY A 141 -0.48 15.44 -18.49
N THR A 142 -0.39 16.29 -19.52
CA THR A 142 -0.03 17.71 -19.37
C THR A 142 -1.24 18.61 -19.55
N ILE A 143 -1.23 19.73 -18.82
CA ILE A 143 -2.27 20.77 -18.86
C ILE A 143 -1.61 22.06 -19.30
N THR A 144 -2.09 22.67 -20.38
CA THR A 144 -1.58 23.96 -20.86
C THR A 144 -2.71 24.99 -20.90
N SER A 145 -2.52 26.13 -20.24
CA SER A 145 -3.41 27.29 -20.33
C SER A 145 -2.81 28.31 -21.31
N LYS A 146 -3.44 28.52 -22.47
CA LYS A 146 -2.98 29.48 -23.49
C LYS A 146 -4.14 30.02 -24.31
N TRP A 147 -3.99 31.22 -24.86
CA TRP A 147 -4.97 31.82 -25.80
C TRP A 147 -6.43 31.83 -25.32
N GLY A 148 -6.66 31.90 -23.99
CA GLY A 148 -8.02 31.84 -23.43
C GLY A 148 -8.65 30.44 -23.38
N GLY A 149 -7.88 29.39 -23.64
CA GLY A 149 -8.28 27.99 -23.55
C GLY A 149 -7.42 27.18 -22.58
N ILE A 150 -7.96 26.02 -22.19
CA ILE A 150 -7.28 24.97 -21.43
C ILE A 150 -7.16 23.74 -22.34
N TYR A 151 -5.96 23.22 -22.49
CA TYR A 151 -5.63 22.11 -23.37
C TYR A 151 -5.09 20.94 -22.54
N LEU A 152 -5.79 19.82 -22.59
CA LEU A 152 -5.43 18.56 -21.93
C LEU A 152 -4.78 17.63 -22.95
N HIS A 153 -3.52 17.26 -22.72
CA HIS A 153 -2.79 16.33 -23.56
C HIS A 153 -2.43 15.10 -22.72
N GLY A 154 -3.04 13.95 -23.03
CA GLY A 154 -2.69 12.68 -22.38
C GLY A 154 -1.25 12.25 -22.70
N ASP A 155 -0.78 11.23 -21.99
CA ASP A 155 0.55 10.64 -22.25
C ASP A 155 0.57 9.65 -23.43
N CYS A 156 -0.58 9.48 -24.10
CA CYS A 156 -0.78 8.60 -25.25
C CYS A 156 -0.57 7.09 -24.97
N SER A 157 -0.42 6.65 -23.71
CA SER A 157 -0.09 5.27 -23.38
C SER A 157 -0.81 4.69 -22.17
N SER A 158 -1.09 5.48 -21.13
CA SER A 158 -1.71 5.00 -19.90
C SER A 158 -3.21 4.73 -20.05
N ASP A 159 -3.68 3.64 -19.45
CA ASP A 159 -5.10 3.24 -19.38
C ASP A 159 -5.95 4.21 -18.53
N VAL A 160 -5.30 5.08 -17.74
CA VAL A 160 -5.94 6.15 -16.96
C VAL A 160 -5.18 7.46 -17.16
N GLN A 161 -5.91 8.51 -17.53
CA GLN A 161 -5.42 9.85 -17.82
C GLN A 161 -6.00 10.83 -16.80
N VAL A 162 -5.18 11.32 -15.87
CA VAL A 162 -5.60 12.26 -14.83
C VAL A 162 -5.19 13.68 -15.18
N PHE A 163 -6.12 14.62 -14.99
CA PHE A 163 -5.92 16.07 -15.18
C PHE A 163 -6.52 16.85 -14.00
N ASN A 164 -5.67 17.48 -13.21
CA ASN A 164 -6.04 18.40 -12.12
C ASN A 164 -6.11 19.84 -12.62
N VAL A 165 -7.33 20.31 -12.88
CA VAL A 165 -7.64 21.60 -13.51
C VAL A 165 -8.13 22.60 -12.46
N ASN A 166 -7.62 23.83 -12.52
CA ASN A 166 -8.16 24.93 -11.72
C ASN A 166 -9.51 25.38 -12.28
N GLY A 167 -10.60 25.12 -11.57
CA GLY A 167 -11.94 25.41 -12.05
C GLY A 167 -12.25 26.91 -12.19
N TYR A 168 -11.55 27.80 -11.47
CA TYR A 168 -11.69 29.25 -11.66
C TYR A 168 -11.08 29.74 -12.99
N GLU A 169 -10.07 29.04 -13.51
CA GLU A 169 -9.54 29.29 -14.85
C GLU A 169 -10.43 28.67 -15.91
N LEU A 170 -10.89 27.44 -15.70
CA LEU A 170 -11.78 26.72 -16.61
C LEU A 170 -13.09 27.48 -16.84
N GLU A 171 -13.67 28.07 -15.79
CA GLU A 171 -14.88 28.90 -15.91
C GLU A 171 -14.72 30.12 -16.84
N LYS A 172 -13.49 30.62 -17.01
CA LYS A 172 -13.18 31.75 -17.89
C LYS A 172 -12.77 31.31 -19.29
N ALA A 173 -12.46 30.03 -19.48
CA ALA A 173 -11.95 29.52 -20.73
C ALA A 173 -13.07 29.47 -21.79
N HIS A 174 -12.75 29.86 -23.02
CA HIS A 174 -13.65 29.67 -24.16
C HIS A 174 -13.38 28.36 -24.91
N THR A 175 -12.28 27.68 -24.61
CA THR A 175 -11.86 26.41 -25.22
C THR A 175 -11.41 25.45 -24.14
N PHE A 176 -11.89 24.22 -24.25
CA PHE A 176 -11.46 23.10 -23.43
C PHE A 176 -11.25 21.90 -24.36
N GLU A 177 -9.99 21.58 -24.64
CA GLU A 177 -9.60 20.60 -25.66
C GLU A 177 -8.97 19.38 -24.98
N LEU A 178 -9.25 18.20 -25.52
CA LEU A 178 -8.68 16.92 -25.08
C LEU A 178 -8.03 16.21 -26.27
N ASN A 179 -6.79 15.76 -26.12
CA ASN A 179 -6.12 14.96 -27.14
C ASN A 179 -5.10 13.98 -26.53
N CYS A 180 -4.58 13.07 -27.38
CA CYS A 180 -3.66 11.99 -27.01
C CYS A 180 -4.16 11.03 -25.91
N ILE A 181 -5.43 10.64 -26.01
CA ILE A 181 -6.05 9.66 -25.11
C ILE A 181 -6.08 8.29 -25.80
N PRO A 182 -5.51 7.23 -25.21
CA PRO A 182 -5.61 5.87 -25.75
C PRO A 182 -7.06 5.38 -25.83
N ASP A 183 -7.35 4.50 -26.78
CA ASP A 183 -8.65 3.85 -26.91
C ASP A 183 -9.03 3.14 -25.60
N ASN A 184 -10.27 3.35 -25.13
CA ASN A 184 -10.81 2.82 -23.87
C ASN A 184 -10.16 3.34 -22.57
N ALA A 185 -9.21 4.29 -22.64
CA ALA A 185 -8.63 4.87 -21.43
C ALA A 185 -9.69 5.65 -20.62
N THR A 186 -9.52 5.63 -19.30
CA THR A 186 -10.32 6.43 -18.37
C THR A 186 -9.76 7.83 -18.28
N VAL A 187 -10.63 8.83 -18.41
CA VAL A 187 -10.24 10.24 -18.31
C VAL A 187 -10.81 10.82 -17.03
N ILE A 188 -9.94 11.30 -16.16
CA ILE A 188 -10.31 11.89 -14.87
C ILE A 188 -9.92 13.35 -14.89
N VAL A 189 -10.92 14.23 -14.93
CA VAL A 189 -10.73 15.68 -14.84
C VAL A 189 -11.16 16.13 -13.46
N ASN A 190 -10.18 16.28 -12.56
CA ASN A 190 -10.38 16.84 -11.23
C ASN A 190 -10.45 18.37 -11.34
N ILE A 191 -11.57 18.97 -10.95
CA ILE A 191 -11.81 20.40 -11.07
C ILE A 191 -11.85 20.98 -9.66
N SER A 192 -10.83 21.76 -9.30
CA SER A 192 -10.81 22.47 -8.03
C SER A 192 -11.66 23.73 -8.07
N GLY A 193 -12.07 24.21 -6.90
CA GLY A 193 -12.76 25.46 -6.70
C GLY A 193 -14.17 25.30 -6.12
N ASN A 194 -14.55 26.29 -5.31
CA ASN A 194 -15.89 26.43 -4.79
C ASN A 194 -16.28 27.92 -4.74
N LYS A 195 -17.45 28.27 -5.27
CA LYS A 195 -18.05 29.60 -5.11
C LYS A 195 -19.54 29.55 -5.39
N SER A 196 -20.26 30.60 -4.99
CA SER A 196 -21.66 30.75 -5.39
C SER A 196 -21.78 30.81 -6.92
N SER A 197 -22.73 30.06 -7.48
CA SER A 197 -23.00 30.01 -8.93
C SER A 197 -21.77 29.60 -9.74
N PHE A 198 -20.96 28.67 -9.22
CA PHE A 198 -19.76 28.20 -9.91
C PHE A 198 -20.16 27.48 -11.19
N LYS A 199 -19.51 27.79 -12.31
CA LYS A 199 -19.94 27.30 -13.64
C LYS A 199 -18.80 26.83 -14.54
N PRO A 200 -17.83 26.05 -14.02
CA PRO A 200 -16.63 25.67 -14.76
C PRO A 200 -16.93 24.90 -16.04
N LEU A 201 -18.06 24.19 -16.12
CA LEU A 201 -18.42 23.37 -17.28
C LEU A 201 -19.47 24.03 -18.21
N SER A 202 -19.95 25.23 -17.89
CA SER A 202 -21.02 25.86 -18.67
C SER A 202 -20.51 26.52 -19.95
N ASN A 203 -21.29 26.43 -21.03
CA ASN A 203 -20.99 27.00 -22.35
C ASN A 203 -19.68 26.53 -22.98
N LEU A 204 -19.18 25.36 -22.58
CA LEU A 204 -18.01 24.72 -23.19
C LEU A 204 -18.43 23.78 -24.31
N ASN A 205 -17.55 23.64 -25.31
CA ASN A 205 -17.61 22.53 -26.25
C ASN A 205 -16.82 21.34 -25.66
N LEU A 206 -17.48 20.20 -25.48
CA LEU A 206 -16.88 18.96 -24.96
C LEU A 206 -16.80 17.86 -26.01
N SER A 207 -16.86 18.19 -27.31
CA SER A 207 -16.85 17.22 -28.41
C SER A 207 -15.67 16.25 -28.39
N ASP A 208 -14.52 16.68 -27.88
CA ASP A 208 -13.31 15.86 -27.84
C ASP A 208 -13.40 14.72 -26.82
N PHE A 209 -14.32 14.80 -25.86
CA PHE A 209 -14.58 13.75 -24.89
C PHE A 209 -15.54 12.67 -25.43
N ILE A 210 -16.22 12.90 -26.56
CA ILE A 210 -17.19 11.95 -27.14
C ILE A 210 -16.63 10.52 -27.27
N PRO A 211 -15.40 10.29 -27.78
CA PRO A 211 -14.83 8.95 -27.90
C PRO A 211 -14.64 8.22 -26.56
N HIS A 212 -14.52 8.97 -25.45
CA HIS A 212 -14.26 8.46 -24.10
C HIS A 212 -15.39 8.82 -23.13
N ARG A 213 -16.60 9.15 -23.62
CA ARG A 213 -17.66 9.75 -22.78
C ARG A 213 -18.03 8.85 -21.60
N GLN A 214 -18.12 7.53 -21.83
CA GLN A 214 -18.50 6.56 -20.81
C GLN A 214 -17.34 6.25 -19.85
N GLN A 215 -16.13 6.69 -20.18
CA GLN A 215 -14.92 6.54 -19.38
C GLN A 215 -14.42 7.87 -18.82
N THR A 216 -15.18 8.96 -18.98
CA THR A 216 -14.79 10.30 -18.49
C THR A 216 -15.50 10.62 -17.18
N ILE A 217 -14.75 11.12 -16.20
CA ILE A 217 -15.27 11.71 -14.96
C ILE A 217 -14.85 13.18 -14.88
N PHE A 218 -15.83 14.06 -14.71
CA PHE A 218 -15.63 15.43 -14.24
C PHE A 218 -15.87 15.46 -12.72
N ASN A 219 -14.78 15.50 -11.96
CA ASN A 219 -14.81 15.39 -10.50
C ASN A 219 -14.70 16.78 -9.84
N LEU A 220 -15.80 17.27 -9.26
CA LEU A 220 -15.88 18.57 -8.58
C LEU A 220 -15.88 18.38 -7.05
N TYR A 221 -14.73 17.97 -6.52
CA TYR A 221 -14.58 17.45 -5.15
C TYR A 221 -14.74 18.49 -4.02
N GLU A 222 -14.55 19.78 -4.33
CA GLU A 222 -14.70 20.90 -3.38
C GLU A 222 -16.05 21.62 -3.51
N SER A 223 -16.71 21.49 -4.65
CA SER A 223 -17.83 22.36 -5.02
C SER A 223 -19.08 22.09 -4.18
N THR A 224 -19.66 23.15 -3.64
CA THR A 224 -20.96 23.10 -2.95
C THR A 224 -22.08 23.77 -3.75
N SER A 225 -21.77 24.42 -4.88
CA SER A 225 -22.73 25.06 -5.77
C SER A 225 -22.24 24.94 -7.20
N LEU A 226 -23.08 24.48 -8.13
CA LEU A 226 -22.69 24.27 -9.51
C LEU A 226 -23.81 24.70 -10.46
N GLN A 227 -23.47 25.43 -11.51
CA GLN A 227 -24.37 25.76 -12.61
C GLN A 227 -23.90 25.08 -13.89
N LEU A 228 -24.84 24.40 -14.54
CA LEU A 228 -24.64 23.74 -15.83
C LEU A 228 -25.62 24.32 -16.84
N THR A 229 -25.13 25.12 -17.79
CA THR A 229 -25.98 25.74 -18.81
C THR A 229 -25.27 25.80 -20.15
N GLY A 230 -26.03 25.65 -21.23
CA GLY A 230 -25.51 25.80 -22.59
C GLY A 230 -24.43 24.79 -22.97
N VAL A 231 -24.44 23.59 -22.35
CA VAL A 231 -23.43 22.56 -22.55
C VAL A 231 -24.08 21.19 -22.77
N ALA A 232 -23.43 20.36 -23.59
CA ALA A 232 -23.65 18.92 -23.63
C ALA A 232 -22.51 18.24 -22.85
N ILE A 233 -22.79 17.71 -21.67
CA ILE A 233 -21.79 17.06 -20.83
C ILE A 233 -21.48 15.67 -21.41
N GLU A 234 -20.20 15.43 -21.70
CA GLU A 234 -19.67 14.22 -22.33
C GLU A 234 -18.87 13.38 -21.31
N GLY A 235 -19.42 13.17 -20.12
CA GLY A 235 -18.80 12.45 -19.01
C GLY A 235 -19.69 12.39 -17.77
N LEU A 236 -19.32 11.56 -16.79
CA LEU A 236 -19.96 11.52 -15.48
C LEU A 236 -19.61 12.80 -14.70
N VAL A 237 -20.62 13.52 -14.20
CA VAL A 237 -20.41 14.62 -13.24
C VAL A 237 -20.46 14.04 -11.83
N LEU A 238 -19.32 14.06 -11.13
CA LEU A 238 -19.21 13.66 -9.73
C LEU A 238 -19.04 14.92 -8.87
N ALA A 239 -20.15 15.39 -8.28
CA ALA A 239 -20.20 16.60 -7.46
C ALA A 239 -21.05 16.38 -6.20
N PRO A 240 -20.72 15.39 -5.34
CA PRO A 240 -21.62 14.87 -4.30
C PRO A 240 -22.00 15.88 -3.20
N LYS A 241 -21.31 17.02 -3.12
CA LYS A 241 -21.58 18.12 -2.18
C LYS A 241 -22.31 19.30 -2.84
N ALA A 242 -22.47 19.30 -4.16
CA ALA A 242 -22.92 20.47 -4.90
C ALA A 242 -24.43 20.51 -5.09
N ASP A 243 -25.01 21.68 -4.82
CA ASP A 243 -26.35 22.03 -5.29
C ASP A 243 -26.27 22.48 -6.76
N ILE A 244 -26.89 21.71 -7.66
CA ILE A 244 -26.82 21.94 -9.11
C ILE A 244 -28.05 22.72 -9.60
N THR A 245 -27.81 23.84 -10.29
CA THR A 245 -28.81 24.51 -11.13
C THR A 245 -28.51 24.28 -12.61
N ALA A 246 -29.40 23.61 -13.33
CA ALA A 246 -29.19 23.18 -14.70
C ALA A 246 -30.38 23.53 -15.63
N PRO A 247 -30.53 24.81 -16.03
CA PRO A 247 -31.71 25.28 -16.76
C PRO A 247 -31.77 24.81 -18.22
N SER A 248 -30.62 24.43 -18.82
CA SER A 248 -30.54 24.07 -20.24
C SER A 248 -29.30 23.21 -20.53
N GLY A 249 -29.33 22.50 -21.66
CA GLY A 249 -28.24 21.62 -22.11
C GLY A 249 -28.62 20.14 -21.98
N SER A 250 -27.60 19.28 -22.02
CA SER A 250 -27.76 17.83 -21.80
C SER A 250 -26.62 17.26 -20.96
N SER A 251 -26.90 16.17 -20.26
CA SER A 251 -25.87 15.29 -19.69
C SER A 251 -26.00 13.91 -20.31
N ASN A 252 -24.95 13.41 -20.96
CA ASN A 252 -25.03 12.17 -21.73
C ASN A 252 -24.78 10.90 -20.91
N VAL A 253 -24.15 11.01 -19.73
CA VAL A 253 -23.69 9.88 -18.92
C VAL A 253 -24.53 9.80 -17.64
N GLY A 254 -24.03 10.36 -16.54
CA GLY A 254 -24.72 10.39 -15.25
C GLY A 254 -24.31 11.60 -14.44
N ILE A 255 -25.14 11.95 -13.45
CA ILE A 255 -24.88 13.02 -12.50
C ILE A 255 -25.01 12.47 -11.08
N ILE A 256 -24.02 12.75 -10.24
CA ILE A 256 -24.04 12.50 -8.80
C ILE A 256 -23.88 13.83 -8.09
N ALA A 257 -24.91 14.27 -7.36
CA ALA A 257 -24.90 15.60 -6.74
C ALA A 257 -25.70 15.68 -5.44
N ASN A 258 -25.53 16.79 -4.70
CA ASN A 258 -26.30 17.02 -3.48
C ASN A 258 -27.77 17.34 -3.82
N SER A 259 -28.04 18.37 -4.60
CA SER A 259 -29.40 18.71 -5.06
C SER A 259 -29.45 19.08 -6.54
N TRP A 260 -30.66 19.11 -7.10
CA TRP A 260 -30.88 19.43 -8.51
C TRP A 260 -32.08 20.36 -8.73
N GLU A 261 -31.87 21.42 -9.51
CA GLU A 261 -32.93 22.29 -9.99
C GLU A 261 -32.73 22.61 -11.49
N GLY A 262 -33.67 22.23 -12.35
CA GLY A 262 -33.68 22.69 -13.73
C GLY A 262 -34.24 21.71 -14.76
N SER A 263 -34.04 22.06 -16.03
CA SER A 263 -34.65 21.43 -17.21
C SER A 263 -33.65 20.86 -18.20
N MET A 264 -32.38 20.75 -17.82
CA MET A 264 -31.38 20.01 -18.61
C MET A 264 -31.89 18.60 -18.90
N TYR A 265 -31.65 18.12 -20.13
CA TYR A 265 -32.00 16.78 -20.56
C TYR A 265 -30.98 15.77 -20.01
N LEU A 266 -31.46 14.68 -19.41
CA LEU A 266 -30.59 13.66 -18.82
C LEU A 266 -30.63 12.38 -19.67
N ASP A 267 -29.62 12.16 -20.49
CA ASP A 267 -29.49 10.91 -21.24
C ASP A 267 -29.05 9.75 -20.33
N TYR A 268 -28.77 8.58 -20.92
CA TYR A 268 -28.32 7.41 -20.19
C TYR A 268 -27.30 6.57 -20.96
N HIS A 269 -26.03 6.94 -20.83
CA HIS A 269 -24.90 6.10 -21.19
C HIS A 269 -24.16 5.72 -19.91
N PRO A 270 -24.32 4.49 -19.38
CA PRO A 270 -23.69 4.09 -18.13
C PRO A 270 -22.16 4.29 -18.18
N TYR A 271 -21.61 4.85 -17.12
CA TYR A 271 -20.16 4.93 -16.93
C TYR A 271 -19.56 3.51 -16.89
N ASN A 272 -18.51 3.30 -17.68
CA ASN A 272 -17.79 2.03 -17.82
C ASN A 272 -16.26 2.19 -17.81
N GLY A 273 -15.76 3.34 -17.39
CA GLY A 273 -14.32 3.57 -17.21
C GLY A 273 -13.73 2.66 -16.13
N GLN A 274 -12.45 2.37 -16.28
CA GLN A 274 -11.64 1.69 -15.28
C GLN A 274 -11.44 2.61 -14.09
N PHE A 275 -11.59 2.08 -12.89
CA PHE A 275 -11.25 2.82 -11.68
C PHE A 275 -9.72 2.95 -11.60
N PRO A 276 -9.17 4.14 -11.25
CA PRO A 276 -7.77 4.21 -10.91
C PRO A 276 -7.49 3.28 -9.72
N GLY A 277 -6.60 2.32 -9.96
CA GLY A 277 -6.41 1.14 -9.11
C GLY A 277 -7.39 0.04 -9.50
N LYS A 278 -6.90 -0.99 -10.20
CA LYS A 278 -7.53 -2.30 -10.19
C LYS A 278 -7.89 -2.61 -8.74
N GLU A 279 -9.16 -2.91 -8.43
CA GLU A 279 -9.53 -3.32 -7.07
C GLU A 279 -8.54 -4.39 -6.63
N PRO A 280 -7.79 -4.15 -5.53
CA PRO A 280 -6.67 -5.01 -5.25
C PRO A 280 -7.24 -6.38 -4.92
N THR A 281 -6.69 -7.36 -5.63
CA THR A 281 -7.23 -8.71 -5.69
C THR A 281 -6.70 -9.49 -4.48
N PRO A 282 -7.53 -10.28 -3.78
CA PRO A 282 -7.04 -11.12 -2.70
C PRO A 282 -5.86 -11.99 -3.15
N ILE A 283 -4.87 -12.15 -2.28
CA ILE A 283 -3.73 -13.04 -2.47
C ILE A 283 -4.11 -14.40 -1.91
N ASP A 284 -4.00 -15.44 -2.74
CA ASP A 284 -4.24 -16.82 -2.34
C ASP A 284 -2.91 -17.45 -1.93
N ALA A 285 -2.80 -17.79 -0.64
CA ALA A 285 -1.60 -18.38 -0.05
C ALA A 285 -1.97 -19.62 0.77
N LYS A 286 -1.10 -20.63 0.73
CA LYS A 286 -1.24 -21.87 1.52
C LYS A 286 0.05 -22.13 2.29
N LEU A 287 -0.09 -22.79 3.44
CA LEU A 287 1.07 -23.21 4.24
C LEU A 287 1.88 -24.24 3.47
N LYS A 288 3.18 -23.97 3.26
CA LYS A 288 4.16 -24.90 2.70
C LYS A 288 4.65 -25.86 3.79
N TRP A 289 5.19 -25.30 4.87
CA TRP A 289 5.65 -26.04 6.04
C TRP A 289 5.56 -25.19 7.32
N HIS A 290 5.60 -25.85 8.49
CA HIS A 290 5.58 -25.22 9.80
C HIS A 290 6.50 -25.98 10.77
N TRP A 291 7.63 -25.36 11.10
CA TRP A 291 8.53 -25.86 12.14
C TRP A 291 8.10 -25.33 13.51
N GLN A 292 7.95 -26.22 14.50
CA GLN A 292 7.44 -25.89 15.84
C GLN A 292 8.43 -26.17 16.99
N GLY A 293 9.65 -26.60 16.66
CA GLY A 293 10.64 -27.10 17.60
C GLY A 293 11.37 -28.32 17.05
N GLY A 294 12.62 -28.48 17.48
CA GLY A 294 13.47 -29.62 17.15
C GLY A 294 13.65 -30.58 18.33
N ASP A 295 14.25 -31.74 18.06
CA ASP A 295 14.59 -32.73 19.10
C ASP A 295 15.72 -32.23 20.02
N PHE A 296 16.63 -31.44 19.45
CA PHE A 296 17.72 -30.84 20.21
C PHE A 296 17.22 -29.60 20.99
N MET A 297 17.29 -29.68 22.32
CA MET A 297 16.80 -28.65 23.25
C MET A 297 15.34 -28.23 22.93
N PRO A 298 14.36 -29.15 23.04
CA PRO A 298 13.02 -29.01 22.46
C PRO A 298 12.17 -27.89 23.08
N LYS A 299 12.59 -27.35 24.23
CA LYS A 299 11.92 -26.21 24.87
C LYS A 299 12.29 -24.86 24.25
N ALA A 300 13.41 -24.79 23.53
CA ALA A 300 13.85 -23.59 22.84
C ALA A 300 13.21 -23.55 21.44
N ASN A 301 11.94 -23.14 21.41
CA ASN A 301 11.06 -23.19 20.23
C ASN A 301 10.28 -21.89 19.99
N GLN A 302 10.62 -20.84 20.74
CA GLN A 302 10.06 -19.49 20.58
C GLN A 302 11.01 -18.66 19.73
N ILE A 303 10.49 -17.83 18.82
CA ILE A 303 11.30 -16.96 17.95
C ILE A 303 10.64 -15.59 17.88
N MET A 304 11.46 -14.53 17.91
CA MET A 304 11.01 -13.12 17.92
C MET A 304 12.06 -12.16 17.33
N ALA A 305 12.85 -12.66 16.38
CA ALA A 305 13.78 -11.89 15.54
C ALA A 305 13.52 -12.25 14.07
N THR A 306 13.77 -11.32 13.14
CA THR A 306 13.61 -11.55 11.69
C THR A 306 14.48 -12.74 11.27
N PRO A 307 13.93 -13.72 10.52
CA PRO A 307 14.71 -14.85 10.01
C PRO A 307 15.72 -14.39 8.96
N LEU A 308 16.77 -15.17 8.77
CA LEU A 308 17.71 -15.03 7.64
C LEU A 308 17.48 -16.16 6.65
N VAL A 309 17.86 -15.94 5.39
CA VAL A 309 17.78 -16.97 4.35
C VAL A 309 19.03 -16.97 3.48
N ALA A 310 19.63 -18.14 3.27
CA ALA A 310 20.75 -18.38 2.35
C ALA A 310 20.93 -19.88 2.07
N GLN A 311 21.73 -20.23 1.06
CA GLN A 311 22.04 -21.62 0.72
C GLN A 311 23.01 -22.24 1.74
N LEU A 312 22.66 -23.38 2.36
CA LEU A 312 23.52 -24.02 3.37
C LEU A 312 23.91 -25.48 3.05
N ASN A 313 23.21 -26.16 2.16
CA ASN A 313 23.52 -27.54 1.77
C ASN A 313 23.32 -27.82 0.27
N ASP A 314 23.97 -28.88 -0.20
CA ASP A 314 23.89 -29.36 -1.58
C ASP A 314 22.66 -30.27 -1.74
N ASP A 315 21.51 -29.68 -2.08
CA ASP A 315 20.25 -30.41 -2.26
C ASP A 315 20.27 -31.25 -3.53
N ASN A 316 20.96 -30.77 -4.57
CA ASN A 316 20.96 -31.38 -5.89
C ASN A 316 22.02 -32.49 -6.07
N ASN A 317 22.94 -32.63 -5.09
CA ASN A 317 24.05 -33.58 -5.01
C ASN A 317 25.09 -33.43 -6.13
N ASP A 318 25.39 -32.22 -6.60
CA ASP A 318 26.45 -31.96 -7.58
C ASP A 318 27.82 -31.65 -6.96
N GLY A 319 27.88 -31.53 -5.63
CA GLY A 319 29.08 -31.25 -4.85
C GLY A 319 29.38 -29.75 -4.69
N VAL A 320 28.46 -28.86 -5.06
CA VAL A 320 28.54 -27.41 -4.89
C VAL A 320 27.29 -26.93 -4.13
N ILE A 321 27.44 -25.87 -3.33
CA ILE A 321 26.31 -25.18 -2.70
C ILE A 321 26.17 -23.85 -3.43
N ASP A 322 25.15 -23.69 -4.26
CA ASP A 322 24.92 -22.47 -5.03
C ASP A 322 23.44 -22.16 -5.26
N ASN A 323 23.14 -21.22 -6.17
CA ASN A 323 21.77 -20.81 -6.49
C ASN A 323 20.92 -21.91 -7.16
N SER A 324 21.48 -23.09 -7.45
CA SER A 324 20.77 -24.26 -7.93
C SER A 324 20.18 -25.11 -6.80
N ASP A 325 20.63 -24.87 -5.56
CA ASP A 325 20.08 -25.48 -4.35
C ASP A 325 18.91 -24.67 -3.78
N VAL A 326 18.22 -25.24 -2.79
CA VAL A 326 17.09 -24.61 -2.11
C VAL A 326 17.60 -23.83 -0.91
N ALA A 327 17.33 -22.52 -0.88
CA ALA A 327 17.81 -21.69 0.20
C ALA A 327 17.15 -22.07 1.54
N ASP A 328 17.90 -21.96 2.63
CA ASP A 328 17.53 -22.42 3.96
C ASP A 328 17.29 -21.27 4.93
N VAL A 329 16.51 -21.53 5.98
CA VAL A 329 16.09 -20.50 6.95
C VAL A 329 16.90 -20.62 8.24
N ILE A 330 17.54 -19.53 8.66
CA ILE A 330 18.27 -19.44 9.93
C ILE A 330 17.47 -18.60 10.93
N VAL A 331 17.33 -19.12 12.16
CA VAL A 331 16.62 -18.46 13.26
C VAL A 331 17.34 -18.60 14.59
N VAL A 332 16.99 -17.74 15.55
CA VAL A 332 17.48 -17.82 16.93
C VAL A 332 16.32 -18.13 17.87
N THR A 333 16.34 -19.28 18.54
CA THR A 333 15.25 -19.74 19.40
C THR A 333 15.51 -19.54 20.89
N PHE A 334 14.46 -19.31 21.67
CA PHE A 334 14.53 -19.19 23.13
C PHE A 334 13.46 -20.05 23.85
N GLU A 335 13.64 -20.27 25.15
CA GLU A 335 12.72 -21.06 26.00
C GLU A 335 11.73 -20.15 26.73
N GLY A 336 10.43 -20.43 26.60
CA GLY A 336 9.37 -19.70 27.31
C GLY A 336 9.50 -18.19 27.09
N SER A 337 9.53 -17.39 28.15
CA SER A 337 9.70 -15.92 28.07
C SER A 337 11.16 -15.45 28.18
N GLN A 338 12.16 -16.33 27.97
CA GLN A 338 13.58 -16.01 28.19
C GLN A 338 14.28 -15.35 26.99
N TYR A 339 13.59 -14.46 26.26
CA TYR A 339 14.15 -13.75 25.09
C TYR A 339 15.28 -12.75 25.45
N THR A 340 15.66 -12.60 26.71
CA THR A 340 16.82 -11.79 27.14
C THR A 340 18.03 -12.64 27.54
N LYS A 341 17.96 -13.96 27.30
CA LYS A 341 19.04 -14.92 27.51
C LYS A 341 19.57 -15.40 26.16
N PRO A 342 20.82 -15.88 26.09
CA PRO A 342 21.35 -16.45 24.86
C PRO A 342 20.42 -17.54 24.32
N GLY A 343 19.95 -17.36 23.09
CA GLY A 343 19.11 -18.29 22.34
C GLY A 343 19.95 -19.16 21.40
N ILE A 344 19.36 -20.22 20.87
CA ILE A 344 20.03 -21.23 20.04
C ILE A 344 19.88 -20.86 18.57
N VAL A 345 20.99 -20.83 17.84
CA VAL A 345 20.98 -20.66 16.38
C VAL A 345 20.61 -21.99 15.73
N ARG A 346 19.65 -21.97 14.80
CA ARG A 346 19.15 -23.14 14.09
C ARG A 346 19.04 -22.87 12.61
N ALA A 347 19.33 -23.88 11.79
CA ALA A 347 19.11 -23.88 10.35
C ALA A 347 18.02 -24.88 9.99
N LEU A 348 17.06 -24.44 9.17
CA LEU A 348 15.89 -25.20 8.73
C LEU A 348 15.92 -25.30 7.20
N SER A 349 15.72 -26.51 6.66
CA SER A 349 15.66 -26.73 5.22
C SER A 349 14.55 -25.89 4.58
N GLY A 350 14.85 -25.20 3.48
CA GLY A 350 13.83 -24.47 2.71
C GLY A 350 12.75 -25.38 2.11
N ILE A 351 13.08 -26.66 1.89
CA ILE A 351 12.20 -27.67 1.28
C ILE A 351 11.00 -27.97 2.19
N ASP A 352 11.25 -28.30 3.46
CA ASP A 352 10.23 -28.84 4.36
C ASP A 352 10.32 -28.37 5.82
N GLY A 353 11.28 -27.49 6.14
CA GLY A 353 11.50 -26.96 7.48
C GLY A 353 12.18 -27.94 8.44
N THR A 354 12.75 -29.06 7.97
CA THR A 354 13.55 -29.96 8.82
C THR A 354 14.84 -29.29 9.32
N GLU A 355 15.31 -29.64 10.52
CA GLU A 355 16.58 -29.10 11.02
C GLU A 355 17.77 -29.71 10.27
N LEU A 356 18.67 -28.87 9.76
CA LEU A 356 19.85 -29.30 9.01
C LEU A 356 21.00 -29.75 9.91
N TRP A 357 21.17 -29.11 11.06
CA TRP A 357 22.33 -29.32 11.93
C TRP A 357 22.08 -30.42 12.96
N ASP A 358 23.11 -31.22 13.23
CA ASP A 358 23.05 -32.34 14.19
C ASP A 358 23.42 -31.94 15.63
N TYR A 359 23.95 -30.72 15.81
CA TYR A 359 24.43 -30.17 17.08
C TYR A 359 25.42 -31.07 17.85
N LYS A 360 26.20 -31.92 17.15
CA LYS A 360 27.14 -32.87 17.77
C LYS A 360 28.20 -32.19 18.64
N ASN A 361 28.54 -30.95 18.32
CA ASN A 361 29.52 -30.12 19.04
C ASN A 361 28.88 -29.18 20.06
N GLY A 362 27.57 -29.29 20.30
CA GLY A 362 26.79 -28.45 21.20
C GLY A 362 26.10 -27.28 20.49
N ALA A 363 25.29 -26.54 21.24
CA ALA A 363 24.56 -25.38 20.75
C ALA A 363 25.51 -24.19 20.50
N VAL A 364 25.28 -23.46 19.42
CA VAL A 364 25.80 -22.10 19.25
C VAL A 364 24.73 -21.10 19.65
N TYR A 365 25.15 -20.07 20.40
CA TYR A 365 24.22 -19.08 20.95
C TYR A 365 24.32 -17.72 20.27
N SER A 366 23.17 -17.04 20.18
CA SER A 366 23.03 -15.64 19.77
C SER A 366 21.96 -14.94 20.63
N ASP A 367 21.93 -13.62 20.66
CA ASP A 367 20.85 -12.87 21.29
C ASP A 367 19.53 -13.03 20.49
N PRO A 368 18.45 -13.57 21.07
CA PRO A 368 17.25 -13.90 20.32
C PRO A 368 16.36 -12.69 19.98
N ARG A 369 16.78 -11.46 20.35
CA ARG A 369 16.07 -10.22 20.02
C ARG A 369 16.62 -9.55 18.76
N HIS A 370 17.87 -9.86 18.39
CA HIS A 370 18.53 -9.21 17.26
C HIS A 370 18.80 -10.24 16.19
N THR A 371 18.44 -9.90 14.96
CA THR A 371 18.74 -10.72 13.79
C THR A 371 20.26 -10.82 13.62
N PRO A 372 20.83 -12.03 13.50
CA PRO A 372 22.23 -12.23 13.11
C PRO A 372 22.48 -11.68 11.69
N ALA A 373 23.68 -11.83 11.18
CA ALA A 373 23.97 -11.55 9.78
C ALA A 373 24.71 -12.72 9.13
N LEU A 374 24.60 -12.87 7.82
CA LEU A 374 25.30 -13.88 7.03
C LEU A 374 25.91 -13.28 5.77
N ALA A 375 27.00 -13.89 5.31
CA ALA A 375 27.68 -13.65 4.04
C ALA A 375 28.78 -14.71 3.82
N ASP A 376 29.30 -14.85 2.61
CA ASP A 376 30.60 -15.48 2.36
C ASP A 376 31.71 -14.50 2.79
N LEU A 377 32.25 -14.68 4.01
CA LEU A 377 33.16 -13.72 4.63
C LEU A 377 34.63 -13.93 4.26
N ASP A 378 35.02 -15.12 3.80
CA ASP A 378 36.38 -15.42 3.37
C ASP A 378 36.52 -15.85 1.90
N ASN A 379 35.47 -15.66 1.11
CA ASN A 379 35.42 -15.93 -0.32
C ASN A 379 35.69 -17.41 -0.65
N ASP A 380 35.25 -18.33 0.22
CA ASP A 380 35.35 -19.77 -0.01
C ASP A 380 34.13 -20.34 -0.76
N GLY A 381 33.12 -19.50 -1.03
CA GLY A 381 31.88 -19.86 -1.71
C GLY A 381 30.82 -20.46 -0.78
N LEU A 382 31.06 -20.50 0.53
CA LEU A 382 30.12 -20.98 1.54
C LEU A 382 29.66 -19.85 2.45
N ILE A 383 28.44 -19.98 2.97
CA ILE A 383 27.88 -18.97 3.86
C ILE A 383 28.48 -19.09 5.26
N ASP A 384 28.99 -17.98 5.76
CA ASP A 384 29.33 -17.76 7.16
C ASP A 384 28.22 -16.97 7.87
N ILE A 385 27.93 -17.33 9.12
CA ILE A 385 26.90 -16.66 9.93
C ILE A 385 27.55 -16.04 11.17
N VAL A 386 27.33 -14.74 11.35
CA VAL A 386 27.89 -13.95 12.45
C VAL A 386 26.88 -13.83 13.57
N VAL A 387 27.27 -14.30 14.76
CA VAL A 387 26.40 -14.34 15.94
C VAL A 387 27.08 -13.73 17.17
N SER A 388 26.28 -13.15 18.06
CA SER A 388 26.76 -12.63 19.35
C SER A 388 25.65 -12.64 20.40
N ASP A 389 26.01 -12.81 21.68
CA ASP A 389 25.06 -12.89 22.80
C ASP A 389 25.55 -12.12 24.03
N GLN A 390 24.73 -11.89 25.04
CA GLN A 390 25.15 -11.15 26.25
C GLN A 390 25.92 -11.97 27.31
N ALA A 391 26.14 -13.26 27.10
CA ALA A 391 26.87 -14.12 28.04
C ALA A 391 28.39 -14.07 27.83
N THR A 392 28.83 -13.89 26.59
CA THR A 392 30.24 -13.97 26.18
C THR A 392 30.77 -12.62 25.67
N ASN A 393 32.10 -12.45 25.74
CA ASN A 393 32.81 -11.33 25.12
C ASN A 393 33.29 -11.73 23.71
N GLU A 394 32.43 -12.41 22.96
CA GLU A 394 32.79 -13.03 21.69
C GLU A 394 31.77 -12.68 20.62
N ILE A 395 32.27 -12.39 19.43
CA ILE A 395 31.58 -12.59 18.16
C ILE A 395 32.02 -13.95 17.64
N ARG A 396 31.08 -14.82 17.32
CA ARG A 396 31.36 -16.12 16.72
C ARG A 396 30.89 -16.11 15.28
N ILE A 397 31.73 -16.64 14.40
CA ILE A 397 31.42 -16.89 13.00
C ILE A 397 31.25 -18.39 12.88
N ILE A 398 30.09 -18.83 12.41
CA ILE A 398 29.75 -20.25 12.21
C ILE A 398 29.65 -20.59 10.73
N THR A 399 30.02 -21.83 10.39
CA THR A 399 29.91 -22.37 9.02
C THR A 399 28.45 -22.63 8.64
N ASN A 400 28.22 -22.96 7.38
CA ASN A 400 26.94 -23.45 6.86
C ASN A 400 26.44 -24.74 7.55
N GLU A 401 27.31 -25.49 8.23
CA GLU A 401 26.96 -26.66 9.06
C GLU A 401 26.76 -26.35 10.56
N GLY A 402 26.81 -25.07 10.95
CA GLY A 402 26.55 -24.64 12.32
C GLY A 402 27.72 -24.87 13.30
N GLU A 403 28.92 -25.10 12.78
CA GLU A 403 30.13 -25.23 13.60
C GLU A 403 30.86 -23.90 13.73
N ILE A 404 31.47 -23.61 14.88
CA ILE A 404 32.24 -22.37 15.08
C ILE A 404 33.51 -22.42 14.21
N LYS A 405 33.55 -21.59 13.16
CA LYS A 405 34.70 -21.37 12.26
C LYS A 405 35.74 -20.44 12.89
N LYS A 406 35.28 -19.33 13.48
CA LYS A 406 36.15 -18.28 14.02
C LYS A 406 35.51 -17.58 15.22
N VAL A 407 36.36 -17.09 16.12
CA VAL A 407 35.95 -16.30 17.30
C VAL A 407 36.75 -15.00 17.32
N ILE A 408 36.05 -13.87 17.42
CA ILE A 408 36.61 -12.54 17.58
C ILE A 408 36.26 -12.04 18.99
N SER A 409 37.27 -11.63 19.76
CA SER A 409 37.06 -11.05 21.09
C SER A 409 36.53 -9.62 20.99
N ARG A 410 35.56 -9.28 21.84
CA ARG A 410 35.00 -7.93 21.98
C ARG A 410 35.16 -7.35 23.38
N ASN A 411 35.17 -6.03 23.46
CA ASN A 411 35.45 -5.29 24.71
C ASN A 411 34.26 -5.23 25.67
N ASP A 412 33.04 -5.43 25.18
CA ASP A 412 31.82 -5.43 25.99
C ASP A 412 30.82 -6.49 25.53
N LYS A 413 29.70 -6.61 26.25
CA LYS A 413 28.64 -7.61 25.98
C LYS A 413 27.39 -7.04 25.32
N SER A 414 27.45 -5.81 24.83
CA SER A 414 26.32 -5.14 24.21
C SER A 414 25.95 -5.86 22.91
N THR A 415 24.65 -6.06 22.71
CA THR A 415 24.09 -6.75 21.55
C THR A 415 23.10 -5.82 20.89
N GLY A 416 23.30 -5.56 19.60
CA GLY A 416 22.39 -4.84 18.70
C GLY A 416 22.24 -5.65 17.42
N GLY A 417 21.62 -5.07 16.39
CA GLY A 417 21.69 -5.59 15.03
C GLY A 417 23.14 -5.79 14.59
N ILE A 418 23.36 -6.85 13.80
CA ILE A 418 24.63 -7.12 13.15
C ILE A 418 24.48 -6.74 11.68
N SER A 419 25.43 -5.99 11.14
CA SER A 419 25.51 -5.68 9.71
C SER A 419 26.89 -6.05 9.18
N ILE A 420 26.91 -6.51 7.94
CA ILE A 420 28.12 -6.91 7.22
C ILE A 420 28.23 -6.03 5.97
N ALA A 421 29.39 -5.42 5.78
CA ALA A 421 29.73 -4.67 4.57
C ALA A 421 31.24 -4.56 4.43
N ASP A 422 31.74 -4.44 3.21
CA ASP A 422 33.10 -3.95 2.97
C ASP A 422 33.06 -2.42 3.11
N LEU A 423 33.58 -1.89 4.23
CA LEU A 423 33.45 -0.47 4.55
C LEU A 423 34.53 0.37 3.86
N ASP A 424 35.74 -0.17 3.69
CA ASP A 424 36.90 0.55 3.17
C ASP A 424 37.34 0.12 1.76
N GLY A 425 36.63 -0.84 1.16
CA GLY A 425 36.85 -1.32 -0.20
C GLY A 425 38.12 -2.17 -0.36
N ASP A 426 38.57 -2.83 0.70
CA ASP A 426 39.79 -3.64 0.69
C ASP A 426 39.56 -5.12 0.31
N GLY A 427 38.30 -5.54 0.18
CA GLY A 427 37.88 -6.91 -0.13
C GLY A 427 37.69 -7.81 1.09
N VAL A 428 37.81 -7.27 2.30
CA VAL A 428 37.54 -7.96 3.57
C VAL A 428 36.35 -7.30 4.24
N ALA A 429 35.32 -8.09 4.56
CA ALA A 429 34.13 -7.52 5.19
C ALA A 429 34.39 -7.04 6.63
N GLU A 430 33.83 -5.88 6.95
CA GLU A 430 33.61 -5.41 8.32
C GLU A 430 32.30 -5.95 8.89
N ILE A 431 32.32 -6.16 10.19
CA ILE A 431 31.24 -6.65 11.03
C ILE A 431 30.92 -5.54 12.03
N LEU A 432 29.75 -4.92 11.88
CA LEU A 432 29.24 -3.90 12.78
C LEU A 432 28.35 -4.56 13.83
N THR A 433 28.62 -4.29 15.11
CA THR A 433 27.84 -4.81 16.24
C THR A 433 27.55 -3.70 17.22
N GLY A 434 26.62 -3.89 18.18
CA GLY A 434 26.00 -2.80 18.94
C GLY A 434 26.87 -1.72 19.61
N THR A 435 28.19 -1.85 19.72
CA THR A 435 29.08 -0.74 20.15
C THR A 435 30.38 -0.65 19.35
N SER A 436 30.69 -1.54 18.43
CA SER A 436 32.03 -1.65 17.85
C SER A 436 32.01 -2.26 16.45
N VAL A 437 33.04 -1.94 15.68
CA VAL A 437 33.27 -2.43 14.32
C VAL A 437 34.53 -3.30 14.30
N TYR A 438 34.45 -4.41 13.59
CA TYR A 438 35.50 -5.43 13.50
C TYR A 438 35.75 -5.76 12.04
N ASN A 439 37.00 -5.88 11.65
CA ASN A 439 37.38 -6.47 10.37
C ASN A 439 37.39 -7.99 10.52
N TYR A 440 36.84 -8.72 9.54
CA TYR A 440 36.79 -10.18 9.58
C TYR A 440 38.17 -10.78 9.85
N SER A 441 39.22 -10.28 9.21
CA SER A 441 40.59 -10.81 9.30
C SER A 441 41.31 -10.39 10.58
N SER A 442 41.37 -9.10 10.90
CA SER A 442 42.20 -8.55 11.99
C SER A 442 41.48 -8.39 13.34
N GLY A 443 40.15 -8.52 13.39
CA GLY A 443 39.35 -8.33 14.60
C GLY A 443 38.99 -6.86 14.83
N LEU A 444 38.92 -6.44 16.09
CA LEU A 444 38.42 -5.12 16.49
C LEU A 444 39.18 -3.99 15.77
N LEU A 445 38.44 -3.11 15.09
CA LEU A 445 38.96 -1.86 14.52
C LEU A 445 38.83 -0.72 15.52
N TYR A 446 37.59 -0.45 15.97
CA TYR A 446 37.29 0.64 16.88
C TYR A 446 35.96 0.43 17.61
N THR A 447 35.78 1.18 18.71
CA THR A 447 34.57 1.18 19.54
C THR A 447 33.89 2.54 19.43
N LEU A 448 32.60 2.52 19.12
CA LEU A 448 31.73 3.68 19.05
C LEU A 448 31.27 4.12 20.44
N ASN A 449 30.89 5.38 20.56
CA ASN A 449 30.41 5.93 21.81
C ASN A 449 28.93 5.56 22.03
N GLY A 450 28.64 4.77 23.06
CA GLY A 450 27.29 4.33 23.41
C GLY A 450 26.71 3.23 22.52
N PHE A 451 25.64 2.60 22.99
CA PHE A 451 24.93 1.53 22.29
C PHE A 451 24.32 1.98 20.95
N LYS A 452 24.28 1.06 19.99
CA LYS A 452 23.70 1.20 18.65
C LYS A 452 22.75 0.02 18.40
N PRO A 453 21.45 0.27 18.19
CA PRO A 453 20.46 -0.79 18.03
C PRO A 453 20.48 -1.44 16.64
N ASP A 454 20.78 -0.69 15.58
CA ASP A 454 20.84 -1.16 14.19
C ASP A 454 21.81 -0.28 13.37
N TYR A 455 22.13 -0.72 12.15
CA TYR A 455 23.04 -0.06 11.22
C TYR A 455 22.46 0.00 9.80
N SER A 456 22.60 1.15 9.15
CA SER A 456 22.41 1.30 7.70
C SER A 456 23.72 1.70 7.06
N VAL A 457 24.22 0.88 6.12
CA VAL A 457 25.45 1.13 5.38
C VAL A 457 25.08 1.68 4.00
N PHE A 458 25.80 2.71 3.55
CA PHE A 458 25.66 3.32 2.23
C PHE A 458 26.79 4.32 1.97
N ASP A 459 27.13 4.54 0.70
CA ASP A 459 28.04 5.59 0.26
C ASP A 459 27.31 6.96 0.23
N ALA A 460 27.51 7.80 1.25
CA ALA A 460 26.72 9.02 1.43
C ALA A 460 27.17 10.18 0.53
N ASP A 461 28.41 10.17 0.02
CA ASP A 461 28.99 11.25 -0.79
C ASP A 461 29.42 10.83 -2.20
N GLY A 462 29.28 9.55 -2.54
CA GLY A 462 29.48 9.00 -3.88
C GLY A 462 30.95 8.74 -4.22
N ASP A 463 31.83 8.59 -3.23
CA ASP A 463 33.27 8.39 -3.43
C ASP A 463 33.67 6.91 -3.60
N GLY A 464 32.72 5.98 -3.45
CA GLY A 464 32.91 4.54 -3.54
C GLY A 464 33.34 3.87 -2.24
N ILE A 465 33.42 4.62 -1.13
CA ILE A 465 33.70 4.13 0.22
C ILE A 465 32.42 4.23 1.04
N ASN A 466 32.07 3.15 1.73
CA ASN A 466 30.83 3.12 2.49
C ASN A 466 30.94 3.96 3.77
N ASN A 467 29.88 4.67 4.09
CA ASN A 467 29.59 5.22 5.40
C ASN A 467 28.56 4.34 6.10
N TYR A 468 28.30 4.61 7.38
CA TYR A 468 27.20 3.97 8.07
C TYR A 468 26.52 4.89 9.07
N LEU A 469 25.19 4.80 9.10
CA LEU A 469 24.35 5.48 10.06
C LEU A 469 24.03 4.53 11.21
N ALA A 470 24.24 5.00 12.44
CA ALA A 470 23.90 4.27 13.64
C ALA A 470 23.55 5.22 14.79
N GLY A 471 22.40 5.01 15.44
CA GLY A 471 21.99 5.86 16.57
C GLY A 471 21.77 7.34 16.19
N GLY A 472 21.48 7.62 14.91
CA GLY A 472 21.28 8.98 14.39
C GLY A 472 22.58 9.69 14.02
N THR A 473 23.73 9.03 14.08
CA THR A 473 25.02 9.60 13.67
C THR A 473 25.55 8.88 12.43
N LEU A 474 25.97 9.65 11.44
CA LEU A 474 26.67 9.14 10.27
C LEU A 474 28.17 9.12 10.57
N TYR A 475 28.80 7.98 10.30
CA TYR A 475 30.22 7.75 10.49
C TYR A 475 30.90 7.41 9.16
N ASP A 476 32.15 7.82 9.02
CA ASP A 476 33.02 7.28 7.97
C ASP A 476 33.46 5.84 8.29
N ALA A 477 34.11 5.17 7.33
CA ALA A 477 34.62 3.80 7.49
C ALA A 477 35.61 3.65 8.67
N SER A 478 36.26 4.73 9.10
CA SER A 478 37.19 4.76 10.24
C SER A 478 36.52 5.04 11.58
N GLY A 479 35.20 5.25 11.61
CA GLY A 479 34.43 5.53 12.82
C GLY A 479 34.48 7.00 13.28
N ASN A 480 34.94 7.92 12.43
CA ASN A 480 34.83 9.34 12.70
C ASN A 480 33.42 9.82 12.37
N THR A 481 32.87 10.67 13.23
CA THR A 481 31.56 11.31 12.97
C THR A 481 31.66 12.29 11.80
N ILE A 482 30.78 12.12 10.82
CA ILE A 482 30.55 13.08 9.74
C ILE A 482 29.53 14.12 10.20
N TRP A 483 28.33 13.67 10.59
CA TRP A 483 27.28 14.48 11.18
C TRP A 483 26.41 13.67 12.12
N SER A 484 25.64 14.35 12.97
CA SER A 484 24.70 13.73 13.90
C SER A 484 23.34 14.42 13.85
N TYR A 485 22.28 13.60 13.78
CA TYR A 485 20.90 14.00 13.96
C TYR A 485 20.47 13.76 15.40
N GLU A 486 20.16 14.85 16.12
CA GLU A 486 19.65 14.80 17.50
C GLU A 486 18.13 14.84 17.52
N GLY A 487 17.52 13.66 17.64
CA GLY A 487 16.10 13.53 17.94
C GLY A 487 15.79 13.59 19.44
N HIS A 488 14.58 13.16 19.81
CA HIS A 488 14.15 13.18 21.21
C HIS A 488 14.70 11.99 22.05
N ASP A 489 15.18 10.95 21.38
CA ASP A 489 15.89 9.79 21.93
C ASP A 489 16.77 9.19 20.81
N THR A 490 17.41 8.06 21.09
CA THR A 490 18.27 7.32 20.16
C THR A 490 17.48 6.87 18.92
N ALA A 491 17.95 7.18 17.72
CA ALA A 491 17.40 6.60 16.49
C ALA A 491 17.71 5.11 16.41
N TRP A 492 16.69 4.31 16.08
CA TRP A 492 16.82 2.85 16.02
C TRP A 492 17.05 2.37 14.60
N PHE A 493 16.01 2.43 13.79
CA PHE A 493 16.01 1.90 12.45
C PHE A 493 16.07 3.03 11.44
N SER A 494 16.79 2.78 10.36
CA SER A 494 16.82 3.65 9.19
C SER A 494 16.60 2.87 7.90
N SER A 495 16.27 3.62 6.85
CA SER A 495 16.14 3.15 5.46
C SER A 495 16.68 4.22 4.53
N ILE A 496 17.40 3.80 3.49
CA ILE A 496 18.02 4.69 2.50
C ILE A 496 17.23 4.61 1.19
N ALA A 497 16.82 5.75 0.64
CA ALA A 497 16.04 5.83 -0.59
C ALA A 497 16.14 7.22 -1.21
N ASN A 498 15.83 7.32 -2.50
CA ASN A 498 15.67 8.59 -3.19
C ASN A 498 14.19 8.98 -3.12
N LEU A 499 13.92 10.08 -2.42
CA LEU A 499 12.59 10.58 -2.09
C LEU A 499 12.35 11.97 -2.70
N ASP A 500 13.20 12.46 -3.60
CA ASP A 500 12.92 13.63 -4.42
C ASP A 500 13.32 13.47 -5.90
N GLN A 501 13.97 14.47 -6.48
CA GLN A 501 14.29 14.56 -7.91
C GLN A 501 15.80 14.60 -8.17
N ASP A 502 16.60 14.72 -7.12
CA ASP A 502 18.05 14.74 -7.23
C ASP A 502 18.64 13.33 -6.99
N PRO A 503 19.91 13.07 -7.33
CA PRO A 503 20.48 11.72 -7.24
C PRO A 503 21.01 11.34 -5.85
N GLN A 504 20.90 12.21 -4.85
CA GLN A 504 21.42 11.97 -3.51
C GLN A 504 20.46 11.07 -2.72
N PRO A 505 20.96 10.39 -1.67
CA PRO A 505 20.11 9.59 -0.81
C PRO A 505 19.41 10.46 0.23
N GLU A 506 18.14 10.16 0.47
CA GLU A 506 17.45 10.53 1.69
C GLU A 506 17.43 9.37 2.68
N ILE A 507 17.35 9.75 3.95
CA ILE A 507 17.49 8.83 5.08
C ILE A 507 16.21 8.91 5.90
N VAL A 508 15.40 7.85 5.83
CA VAL A 508 14.26 7.67 6.74
C VAL A 508 14.81 7.19 8.08
N VAL A 509 14.38 7.81 9.18
CA VAL A 509 14.85 7.46 10.53
C VAL A 509 13.67 7.37 11.49
N SER A 510 13.58 6.28 12.25
CA SER A 510 12.64 6.17 13.37
C SER A 510 13.32 6.22 14.72
N ILE A 511 12.70 6.97 15.63
CA ILE A 511 13.04 7.00 17.05
C ILE A 511 11.83 6.46 17.80
N PRO A 512 11.90 5.19 18.25
CA PRO A 512 10.87 4.64 19.11
C PRO A 512 11.10 5.13 20.55
N GLY A 513 10.25 5.99 21.10
CA GLY A 513 10.35 6.32 22.52
C GLY A 513 9.73 5.28 23.44
N LEU A 514 9.71 5.64 24.73
CA LEU A 514 9.31 4.78 25.84
C LEU A 514 7.80 4.72 26.06
N PHE A 515 7.06 5.70 25.57
CA PHE A 515 5.62 5.83 25.67
C PHE A 515 5.00 6.05 24.29
N SER A 516 3.74 5.65 24.11
CA SER A 516 2.98 5.74 22.84
C SER A 516 2.80 7.17 22.28
N THR A 517 3.23 8.19 23.01
CA THR A 517 3.19 9.61 22.60
C THR A 517 4.58 10.20 22.36
N SER A 518 5.64 9.41 22.50
CA SER A 518 7.04 9.82 22.37
C SER A 518 7.70 9.14 21.18
N HIS A 519 7.11 9.25 20.00
CA HIS A 519 7.70 8.67 18.78
C HIS A 519 7.95 9.75 17.76
N SER A 520 8.99 9.56 16.96
CA SER A 520 9.23 10.39 15.80
C SER A 520 9.73 9.58 14.62
N ILE A 521 9.29 10.00 13.45
CA ILE A 521 9.83 9.59 12.17
C ILE A 521 10.28 10.85 11.44
N ALA A 522 11.47 10.79 10.83
CA ALA A 522 12.05 11.88 10.07
C ALA A 522 12.55 11.37 8.73
N VAL A 523 12.60 12.26 7.76
CA VAL A 523 13.44 12.12 6.58
C VAL A 523 14.52 13.18 6.65
N LEU A 524 15.76 12.74 6.51
CA LEU A 524 16.94 13.59 6.47
C LEU A 524 17.47 13.61 5.04
N GLU A 525 18.04 14.74 4.65
CA GLU A 525 18.90 14.84 3.47
C GLU A 525 20.23 14.10 3.73
N HIS A 526 20.98 13.83 2.67
CA HIS A 526 22.30 13.16 2.74
C HIS A 526 23.31 13.85 3.70
N ASP A 527 23.15 15.17 3.92
CA ASP A 527 23.99 15.98 4.81
C ASP A 527 23.51 16.01 6.28
N GLY A 528 22.45 15.27 6.60
CA GLY A 528 21.87 15.17 7.93
C GLY A 528 20.88 16.29 8.27
N SER A 529 20.66 17.26 7.38
CA SER A 529 19.60 18.25 7.55
C SER A 529 18.22 17.61 7.45
N VAL A 530 17.25 18.15 8.21
CA VAL A 530 15.90 17.58 8.26
C VAL A 530 15.09 18.07 7.06
N LYS A 531 14.73 17.15 6.17
CA LYS A 531 13.78 17.39 5.07
C LYS A 531 12.37 17.57 5.61
N TRP A 532 11.94 16.64 6.45
CA TRP A 532 10.74 16.76 7.28
C TRP A 532 10.80 15.85 8.49
N GLU A 533 10.02 16.19 9.51
CA GLU A 533 9.93 15.38 10.73
C GLU A 533 8.52 15.43 11.30
N LYS A 534 8.05 14.28 11.80
CA LYS A 534 6.84 14.17 12.61
C LYS A 534 7.20 13.72 14.01
N ARG A 535 6.85 14.53 15.02
CA ARG A 535 7.11 14.26 16.45
C ARG A 535 5.81 14.08 17.23
N ASN A 536 5.92 13.38 18.36
CA ASN A 536 4.85 13.21 19.36
C ASN A 536 3.55 12.67 18.75
N ILE A 537 3.67 11.78 17.78
CA ILE A 537 2.50 11.23 17.10
C ILE A 537 1.86 10.20 18.02
N SER A 538 0.67 10.50 18.53
CA SER A 538 -0.05 9.62 19.45
C SER A 538 -0.39 8.30 18.78
N ALA A 539 -0.21 7.18 19.49
CA ALA A 539 -0.53 5.82 19.07
C ALA A 539 0.35 5.25 17.93
N HIS A 540 1.27 6.06 17.39
CA HIS A 540 2.31 5.60 16.47
C HIS A 540 3.46 5.00 17.28
N GLY A 541 4.47 4.48 16.60
CA GLY A 541 5.68 3.92 17.17
C GLY A 541 6.88 4.23 16.29
N GLY A 542 7.94 3.44 16.41
CA GLY A 542 9.18 3.63 15.65
C GLY A 542 9.74 2.32 15.13
N GLY A 543 8.87 1.44 14.64
CA GLY A 543 9.27 0.15 14.09
C GLY A 543 10.11 0.28 12.82
N ALA A 544 10.78 -0.81 12.44
CA ALA A 544 11.61 -0.87 11.25
C ALA A 544 10.76 -0.58 9.99
N GLN A 545 11.14 0.46 9.22
CA GLN A 545 10.35 0.94 8.09
C GLN A 545 10.72 0.20 6.80
N THR A 546 9.77 0.06 5.89
CA THR A 546 10.07 -0.30 4.51
C THR A 546 9.83 0.90 3.59
N VAL A 547 10.68 1.03 2.58
CA VAL A 547 10.59 2.06 1.55
C VAL A 547 10.59 1.34 0.21
N GLY A 548 9.74 1.76 -0.70
CA GLY A 548 9.62 1.12 -2.00
C GLY A 548 8.59 1.80 -2.89
N ALA A 549 8.41 1.25 -4.10
CA ALA A 549 7.44 1.74 -5.07
C ALA A 549 6.02 1.35 -4.63
N PHE A 550 5.45 2.11 -3.70
CA PHE A 550 4.12 1.84 -3.12
C PHE A 550 3.02 2.64 -3.79
N LEU A 551 3.37 3.79 -4.38
CA LEU A 551 2.41 4.75 -4.88
C LEU A 551 2.29 4.65 -6.40
N GLN A 552 1.33 5.40 -6.95
CA GLN A 552 1.05 5.36 -8.37
C GLN A 552 2.26 5.79 -9.21
N ALA A 553 2.33 5.25 -10.43
CA ALA A 553 3.46 5.46 -11.33
C ALA A 553 4.83 5.09 -10.71
N GLY A 554 4.86 4.16 -9.76
CA GLY A 554 6.09 3.68 -9.12
C GLY A 554 6.71 4.66 -8.12
N LYS A 555 5.97 5.70 -7.69
CA LYS A 555 6.46 6.67 -6.72
C LYS A 555 6.77 6.01 -5.36
N PRO A 556 7.82 6.47 -4.67
CA PRO A 556 8.19 5.91 -3.38
C PRO A 556 7.17 6.26 -2.29
N GLY A 557 6.94 5.31 -1.40
CA GLY A 557 6.24 5.52 -0.13
C GLY A 557 7.04 4.98 1.04
N ILE A 558 6.63 5.33 2.26
CA ILE A 558 7.27 4.92 3.50
C ILE A 558 6.20 4.25 4.37
N ALA A 559 6.33 2.94 4.60
CA ALA A 559 5.46 2.21 5.49
C ALA A 559 6.18 1.92 6.82
N TYR A 560 5.49 2.11 7.93
CA TYR A 560 5.99 1.77 9.26
C TYR A 560 4.86 1.50 10.24
N SER A 561 5.17 0.73 11.29
CA SER A 561 4.25 0.36 12.35
C SER A 561 4.55 1.08 13.66
N GLY A 562 3.47 1.27 14.41
CA GLY A 562 3.44 1.79 15.75
C GLY A 562 2.70 0.91 16.73
N TYR A 563 2.32 1.47 17.89
CA TYR A 563 1.59 0.74 18.93
C TYR A 563 0.19 0.29 18.47
N GLU A 564 -0.55 1.19 17.83
CA GLU A 564 -1.95 0.93 17.42
C GLU A 564 -2.16 1.14 15.92
N LYS A 565 -1.15 1.65 15.20
CA LYS A 565 -1.28 2.08 13.80
C LYS A 565 -0.16 1.55 12.92
N LEU A 566 -0.51 1.05 11.74
CA LEU A 566 0.41 0.92 10.61
C LEU A 566 0.10 2.04 9.62
N VAL A 567 1.12 2.76 9.18
CA VAL A 567 1.00 4.03 8.47
C VAL A 567 1.76 3.97 7.16
N MET A 568 1.14 4.48 6.09
CA MET A 568 1.78 4.77 4.82
C MET A 568 1.91 6.29 4.63
N LEU A 569 3.13 6.76 4.41
CA LEU A 569 3.44 8.14 4.05
C LEU A 569 3.94 8.22 2.60
N ASN A 570 3.69 9.35 1.93
CA ASN A 570 4.41 9.68 0.70
C ASN A 570 5.80 10.26 1.02
N ALA A 571 6.59 10.53 -0.02
CA ALA A 571 7.94 11.10 0.11
C ALA A 571 8.01 12.48 0.81
N ASN A 572 6.91 13.26 0.77
CA ASN A 572 6.81 14.55 1.46
C ASN A 572 6.38 14.41 2.93
N GLY A 573 6.12 13.19 3.39
CA GLY A 573 5.61 12.91 4.72
C GLY A 573 4.09 13.12 4.85
N ASP A 574 3.33 13.27 3.78
CA ASP A 574 1.86 13.31 3.88
C ASP A 574 1.31 11.90 4.11
N LEU A 575 0.26 11.82 4.92
CA LEU A 575 -0.46 10.56 5.17
C LEU A 575 -1.18 10.12 3.90
N VAL A 576 -0.94 8.88 3.46
CA VAL A 576 -1.70 8.23 2.38
C VAL A 576 -2.86 7.43 2.98
N TRP A 577 -2.55 6.56 3.94
CA TRP A 577 -3.53 5.81 4.73
C TRP A 577 -2.90 5.33 6.03
N ASP A 578 -3.75 4.95 6.99
CA ASP A 578 -3.37 4.18 8.17
C ASP A 578 -4.42 3.09 8.44
N ILE A 579 -3.99 2.02 9.10
CA ILE A 579 -4.88 0.96 9.60
C ILE A 579 -4.62 0.70 11.08
N GLU A 580 -5.62 0.16 11.77
CA GLU A 580 -5.48 -0.31 13.16
C GLU A 580 -4.66 -1.62 13.20
N ILE A 581 -3.69 -1.68 14.11
CA ILE A 581 -2.92 -2.88 14.49
C ILE A 581 -2.82 -2.97 16.01
N ASP A 582 -2.38 -4.11 16.55
CA ASP A 582 -2.09 -4.27 17.97
C ASP A 582 -0.63 -4.67 18.20
N ASP A 583 0.20 -3.69 18.55
CA ASP A 583 1.59 -3.85 18.99
C ASP A 583 1.76 -3.34 20.44
N SER A 584 0.73 -3.56 21.27
CA SER A 584 0.69 -3.12 22.66
C SER A 584 1.76 -3.78 23.54
N GLY A 585 2.88 -3.08 23.67
CA GLY A 585 3.98 -3.48 24.55
C GLY A 585 5.35 -3.29 23.93
N SER A 586 5.44 -3.27 22.59
CA SER A 586 6.69 -3.01 21.85
C SER A 586 6.68 -1.62 21.21
N GLY A 587 5.72 -1.34 20.33
CA GLY A 587 5.66 -0.15 19.47
C GLY A 587 6.80 -0.08 18.45
N LYS A 588 7.39 -1.23 18.11
CA LYS A 588 8.61 -1.36 17.29
C LYS A 588 8.53 -2.49 16.27
N ILE A 589 7.42 -3.24 16.19
CA ILE A 589 7.29 -4.33 15.21
C ILE A 589 7.64 -3.79 13.82
N GLY A 590 8.34 -4.56 12.99
CA GLY A 590 8.76 -4.05 11.69
C GLY A 590 7.81 -4.41 10.56
N VAL A 591 8.09 -3.82 9.40
CA VAL A 591 7.36 -4.07 8.15
C VAL A 591 8.34 -4.37 7.01
N SER A 592 7.87 -5.14 6.05
CA SER A 592 8.60 -5.46 4.82
C SER A 592 7.68 -5.33 3.61
N ALA A 593 8.23 -5.53 2.41
CA ALA A 593 7.52 -5.31 1.16
C ALA A 593 7.84 -6.37 0.10
N PHE A 594 6.86 -6.62 -0.78
CA PHE A 594 7.01 -7.48 -1.96
C PHE A 594 5.85 -7.27 -2.95
N ASP A 595 6.12 -7.27 -4.25
CA ASP A 595 5.10 -7.23 -5.32
C ASP A 595 4.53 -8.64 -5.59
N PHE A 596 3.49 -9.03 -4.84
CA PHE A 596 2.88 -10.35 -4.99
C PHE A 596 2.09 -10.48 -6.30
N ASN A 597 1.57 -9.36 -6.80
CA ASN A 597 0.59 -9.35 -7.86
C ASN A 597 1.21 -9.07 -9.26
N GLY A 598 2.46 -8.62 -9.29
CA GLY A 598 3.27 -8.34 -10.48
C GLY A 598 2.87 -7.06 -11.19
N ASP A 599 2.33 -6.05 -10.50
CA ASP A 599 1.91 -4.77 -11.08
C ASP A 599 2.95 -3.64 -10.96
N GLY A 600 4.13 -3.97 -10.47
CA GLY A 600 5.24 -3.03 -10.30
C GLY A 600 5.11 -2.15 -9.05
N ARG A 601 4.09 -2.37 -8.21
CA ARG A 601 4.03 -1.83 -6.85
C ARG A 601 4.19 -2.94 -5.85
N ASP A 602 4.99 -2.69 -4.83
CA ASP A 602 5.08 -3.63 -3.72
C ASP A 602 3.79 -3.57 -2.88
N GLU A 603 3.33 -4.70 -2.36
CA GLU A 603 2.44 -4.75 -1.21
C GLU A 603 3.23 -4.60 0.09
N VAL A 604 2.55 -4.18 1.17
CA VAL A 604 3.13 -4.06 2.51
C VAL A 604 2.81 -5.32 3.32
N ILE A 605 3.81 -5.88 3.99
CA ILE A 605 3.68 -7.06 4.84
C ILE A 605 3.97 -6.67 6.28
N TYR A 606 3.11 -7.07 7.20
CA TYR A 606 3.30 -6.80 8.62
C TYR A 606 2.85 -7.96 9.50
N GLN A 607 3.27 -7.88 10.76
CA GLN A 607 2.80 -8.71 11.84
C GLN A 607 2.30 -7.81 12.98
N ASP A 608 1.24 -8.26 13.65
CA ASP A 608 0.85 -7.75 14.97
C ASP A 608 0.88 -8.90 16.00
N HIS A 609 0.37 -8.68 17.20
CA HIS A 609 0.35 -9.73 18.23
C HIS A 609 -0.38 -11.03 17.83
N ASN A 610 -1.28 -11.01 16.86
CA ASN A 610 -2.21 -12.11 16.58
C ASN A 610 -2.27 -12.56 15.12
N LYS A 611 -1.73 -11.79 14.17
CA LYS A 611 -1.74 -12.12 12.74
C LYS A 611 -0.54 -11.61 11.97
N VAL A 612 -0.32 -12.24 10.82
CA VAL A 612 0.46 -11.70 9.70
C VAL A 612 -0.52 -11.36 8.58
N ALA A 613 -0.30 -10.23 7.92
CA ALA A 613 -1.14 -9.78 6.81
C ALA A 613 -0.35 -9.09 5.70
N ILE A 614 -0.90 -9.18 4.48
CA ILE A 614 -0.43 -8.49 3.28
C ILE A 614 -1.47 -7.43 2.91
N LEU A 615 -1.02 -6.20 2.68
CA LEU A 615 -1.85 -5.03 2.41
C LEU A 615 -1.54 -4.46 1.03
N ASP A 616 -2.59 -4.04 0.32
CA ASP A 616 -2.44 -3.17 -0.83
C ASP A 616 -1.79 -1.85 -0.40
N SER A 617 -0.71 -1.48 -1.07
CA SER A 617 0.11 -0.33 -0.69
C SER A 617 -0.54 1.03 -0.99
N LEU A 618 -1.55 1.09 -1.86
CA LEU A 618 -2.28 2.32 -2.15
C LEU A 618 -3.44 2.61 -1.19
N THR A 619 -4.03 1.56 -0.60
CA THR A 619 -5.29 1.68 0.14
C THR A 619 -5.26 1.14 1.56
N GLY A 620 -4.24 0.36 1.93
CA GLY A 620 -4.18 -0.35 3.21
C GLY A 620 -5.17 -1.53 3.31
N LYS A 621 -5.83 -1.90 2.20
CA LYS A 621 -6.78 -3.01 2.17
C LYS A 621 -6.05 -4.34 2.33
N THR A 622 -6.48 -5.16 3.29
CA THR A 622 -5.98 -6.52 3.46
C THR A 622 -6.26 -7.38 2.24
N LEU A 623 -5.21 -7.97 1.67
CA LEU A 623 -5.27 -8.90 0.54
C LEU A 623 -5.12 -10.35 0.98
N PHE A 624 -4.41 -10.57 2.07
CA PHE A 624 -4.26 -11.86 2.74
C PHE A 624 -4.03 -11.63 4.22
N GLU A 625 -4.54 -12.54 5.06
CA GLU A 625 -4.18 -12.59 6.48
C GLU A 625 -4.21 -14.03 7.00
N THR A 626 -3.38 -14.31 8.00
CA THR A 626 -3.37 -15.57 8.73
C THR A 626 -3.05 -15.34 10.20
N ALA A 627 -3.68 -16.12 11.09
CA ALA A 627 -3.40 -16.04 12.51
C ALA A 627 -1.95 -16.43 12.80
N ASN A 628 -1.21 -15.64 13.57
CA ASN A 628 0.18 -15.89 13.97
C ASN A 628 0.49 -15.08 15.23
N SER A 629 0.99 -15.69 16.30
CA SER A 629 1.26 -14.95 17.54
C SER A 629 2.71 -14.55 17.70
N THR A 630 2.91 -13.38 18.30
CA THR A 630 4.21 -12.93 18.80
C THR A 630 4.01 -11.96 19.96
N GLY A 631 4.93 -11.96 20.92
CA GLY A 631 5.06 -10.91 21.92
C GLY A 631 5.58 -9.58 21.38
N THR A 632 5.94 -9.54 20.09
CA THR A 632 6.51 -8.45 19.31
C THR A 632 7.80 -7.86 19.86
N LEU A 633 8.77 -7.64 18.97
CA LEU A 633 9.90 -6.75 19.17
C LEU A 633 10.01 -5.85 17.95
N TRP A 634 10.79 -6.28 16.96
CA TRP A 634 11.08 -5.57 15.72
C TRP A 634 11.43 -6.57 14.60
N GLU A 635 10.90 -7.79 14.74
CA GLU A 635 10.87 -8.76 13.67
C GLU A 635 9.89 -8.33 12.57
N TYR A 636 10.08 -8.87 11.38
CA TYR A 636 9.11 -8.78 10.29
C TYR A 636 9.12 -10.02 9.42
N PRO A 637 8.00 -10.33 8.74
CA PRO A 637 7.96 -11.33 7.68
C PRO A 637 8.92 -10.97 6.53
N ILE A 638 9.38 -11.96 5.78
CA ILE A 638 10.19 -11.79 4.57
C ILE A 638 9.63 -12.63 3.43
N VAL A 639 9.93 -12.26 2.19
CA VAL A 639 9.61 -13.07 1.01
C VAL A 639 10.91 -13.46 0.32
N VAL A 640 11.10 -14.76 0.09
CA VAL A 640 12.32 -15.28 -0.54
C VAL A 640 11.92 -16.41 -1.49
N ASP A 641 12.49 -16.43 -2.69
CA ASP A 641 12.41 -17.56 -3.60
C ASP A 641 13.38 -18.64 -3.11
N LEU A 642 12.88 -19.64 -2.38
CA LEU A 642 13.74 -20.66 -1.77
C LEU A 642 14.31 -21.56 -2.87
N GLU A 643 13.46 -22.11 -3.74
CA GLU A 643 13.83 -23.04 -4.81
C GLU A 643 14.56 -22.39 -5.99
N GLY A 644 14.42 -21.09 -6.22
CA GLY A 644 14.94 -20.44 -7.43
C GLY A 644 14.10 -20.70 -8.67
N ASP A 645 12.83 -21.06 -8.49
CA ASP A 645 11.90 -21.39 -9.58
C ASP A 645 11.04 -20.19 -9.99
N ASN A 646 11.32 -19.00 -9.43
CA ASN A 646 10.57 -17.77 -9.59
C ASN A 646 9.13 -17.86 -9.04
N ASN A 647 8.96 -18.63 -7.96
CA ASN A 647 7.75 -18.71 -7.16
C ASN A 647 8.10 -18.66 -5.67
N ALA A 648 8.12 -17.46 -5.12
CA ALA A 648 8.61 -17.22 -3.78
C ALA A 648 7.74 -17.76 -2.64
N GLU A 649 8.35 -17.82 -1.45
CA GLU A 649 7.72 -18.13 -0.18
C GLU A 649 7.70 -16.91 0.75
N LEU A 650 6.58 -16.75 1.45
CA LEU A 650 6.43 -15.84 2.58
C LEU A 650 6.82 -16.56 3.86
N ILE A 651 7.84 -16.08 4.55
CA ILE A 651 8.40 -16.68 5.76
C ILE A 651 8.24 -15.72 6.94
N PHE A 652 7.76 -16.24 8.07
CA PHE A 652 7.69 -15.48 9.32
C PHE A 652 7.79 -16.36 10.54
N VAL A 653 8.07 -15.71 11.66
CA VAL A 653 8.36 -16.35 12.95
C VAL A 653 7.20 -16.19 13.91
N ALA A 654 7.17 -17.02 14.96
CA ALA A 654 6.12 -16.99 15.96
C ALA A 654 6.62 -17.38 17.34
N ASN A 655 5.89 -16.91 18.35
CA ASN A 655 6.04 -17.33 19.74
C ASN A 655 4.67 -17.36 20.44
N ASP A 656 4.56 -18.26 21.42
CA ASP A 656 3.35 -18.52 22.21
C ASP A 656 3.59 -18.43 23.72
N TYR A 657 4.71 -17.82 24.15
CA TYR A 657 5.06 -17.73 25.57
C TYR A 657 4.12 -16.82 26.38
N SER A 658 3.46 -15.87 25.73
CA SER A 658 2.51 -14.94 26.36
C SER A 658 1.12 -15.56 26.40
N SER A 659 0.46 -15.57 27.56
CA SER A 659 -0.91 -16.07 27.67
C SER A 659 -1.94 -15.23 26.89
N ASN A 660 -1.59 -14.00 26.52
CA ASN A 660 -2.45 -13.12 25.73
C ASN A 660 -2.35 -13.44 24.23
N TRP A 661 -1.21 -13.99 23.79
CA TRP A 661 -0.87 -14.19 22.38
C TRP A 661 -0.18 -15.55 22.23
N SER A 662 -0.97 -16.60 22.02
CA SER A 662 -0.49 -17.99 22.13
C SER A 662 -1.02 -18.91 21.03
N SER A 663 -1.09 -18.42 19.79
CA SER A 663 -1.66 -19.19 18.67
C SER A 663 -0.65 -20.10 17.99
N HIS A 664 0.59 -19.64 17.82
CA HIS A 664 1.65 -20.33 17.06
C HIS A 664 3.03 -20.09 17.70
N LYS A 665 3.98 -20.97 17.39
CA LYS A 665 5.40 -20.82 17.70
C LYS A 665 6.26 -21.38 16.56
N GLY A 666 7.54 -21.02 16.54
CA GLY A 666 8.50 -21.50 15.57
C GLY A 666 8.47 -20.70 14.25
N VAL A 667 8.60 -21.38 13.12
CA VAL A 667 8.73 -20.75 11.78
C VAL A 667 7.68 -21.30 10.84
N ARG A 668 7.07 -20.43 10.05
CA ARG A 668 6.05 -20.80 9.06
C ARG A 668 6.44 -20.24 7.71
N ALA A 669 6.34 -21.08 6.68
CA ALA A 669 6.49 -20.69 5.29
C ALA A 669 5.19 -20.91 4.55
N PHE A 670 4.80 -19.94 3.74
CA PHE A 670 3.64 -19.96 2.87
C PHE A 670 4.08 -19.83 1.42
N GLU A 671 3.42 -20.56 0.54
CA GLU A 671 3.60 -20.50 -0.91
C GLU A 671 2.31 -19.99 -1.56
N SER A 672 2.41 -19.53 -2.81
CA SER A 672 1.24 -19.16 -3.58
C SER A 672 0.31 -20.37 -3.80
N ALA A 673 -0.98 -20.18 -3.52
CA ALA A 673 -2.05 -21.09 -3.93
C ALA A 673 -2.68 -20.68 -5.27
N GLY A 674 -2.27 -19.53 -5.81
CA GLY A 674 -2.76 -18.96 -7.06
C GLY A 674 -1.67 -18.81 -8.12
N LYS A 675 -1.25 -17.57 -8.38
CA LYS A 675 -0.21 -17.26 -9.36
C LYS A 675 1.17 -17.20 -8.70
N PRO A 676 2.24 -17.64 -9.38
CA PRO A 676 3.59 -17.56 -8.83
C PRO A 676 3.96 -16.16 -8.35
N TRP A 677 4.60 -16.09 -7.19
CA TRP A 677 5.15 -14.88 -6.60
C TRP A 677 6.54 -14.62 -7.20
N LYS A 678 6.59 -13.82 -8.26
CA LYS A 678 7.80 -13.68 -9.10
C LYS A 678 8.71 -12.56 -8.62
N GLY A 679 10.00 -12.70 -8.93
CA GLY A 679 10.98 -11.63 -8.76
C GLY A 679 11.36 -11.39 -7.30
N ALA A 680 11.24 -12.40 -6.43
CA ALA A 680 11.78 -12.30 -5.08
C ALA A 680 13.29 -12.56 -5.07
N THR A 681 13.98 -11.99 -4.08
CA THR A 681 15.36 -12.38 -3.74
C THR A 681 15.46 -13.85 -3.36
N ARG A 682 16.65 -14.44 -3.51
CA ARG A 682 17.06 -15.77 -3.02
C ARG A 682 17.71 -15.72 -1.64
N ILE A 683 18.05 -14.52 -1.17
CA ILE A 683 18.82 -14.30 0.05
C ILE A 683 18.24 -13.16 0.89
N TRP A 684 18.25 -13.33 2.20
CA TRP A 684 17.98 -12.27 3.18
C TRP A 684 19.05 -12.32 4.27
N ASN A 685 20.09 -11.50 4.09
CA ASN A 685 21.37 -11.73 4.78
C ASN A 685 21.51 -11.01 6.13
N GLN A 686 20.73 -9.95 6.37
CA GLN A 686 20.76 -9.16 7.60
C GLN A 686 19.41 -8.45 7.82
N HIS A 687 19.22 -7.82 8.99
CA HIS A 687 18.00 -7.05 9.27
C HIS A 687 17.82 -5.93 8.23
N SER A 688 18.79 -5.02 8.13
CA SER A 688 18.80 -3.91 7.17
C SER A 688 19.09 -4.33 5.72
N TYR A 689 18.41 -5.35 5.20
CA TYR A 689 18.53 -5.83 3.82
C TYR A 689 18.03 -4.80 2.80
N HIS A 690 18.80 -4.61 1.72
CA HIS A 690 18.49 -3.66 0.65
C HIS A 690 19.04 -4.06 -0.73
N GLN A 691 19.28 -5.36 -0.91
CA GLN A 691 19.69 -6.04 -2.16
C GLN A 691 21.08 -5.68 -2.68
N THR A 692 21.48 -4.42 -2.69
CA THR A 692 22.81 -4.00 -3.17
C THR A 692 23.93 -4.40 -2.24
N ASN A 693 23.61 -4.66 -0.96
CA ASN A 693 24.57 -5.02 0.09
C ASN A 693 25.04 -6.48 0.04
N ILE A 694 24.40 -7.33 -0.76
CA ILE A 694 24.72 -8.76 -0.84
C ILE A 694 24.34 -9.32 -2.22
N SER A 695 25.22 -10.14 -2.81
CA SER A 695 24.84 -10.90 -4.00
C SER A 695 23.93 -12.09 -3.64
N GLN A 696 23.24 -12.64 -4.63
CA GLN A 696 22.33 -13.78 -4.42
C GLN A 696 23.08 -15.06 -3.96
N ASP A 697 24.37 -15.20 -4.31
CA ASP A 697 25.28 -16.26 -3.81
C ASP A 697 25.98 -15.89 -2.49
N GLY A 698 25.58 -14.80 -1.82
CA GLY A 698 26.07 -14.46 -0.47
C GLY A 698 27.38 -13.67 -0.41
N LYS A 699 27.92 -13.20 -1.53
CA LYS A 699 29.15 -12.38 -1.53
C LYS A 699 28.86 -10.94 -1.15
N VAL A 700 29.72 -10.40 -0.30
CA VAL A 700 29.77 -8.98 0.02
C VAL A 700 30.37 -8.24 -1.18
N PRO A 701 29.71 -7.18 -1.70
CA PRO A 701 30.27 -6.39 -2.78
C PRO A 701 31.50 -5.59 -2.31
N LEU A 702 32.57 -5.62 -3.11
CA LEU A 702 33.76 -4.76 -2.89
C LEU A 702 33.41 -3.26 -2.94
N VAL A 703 32.51 -2.91 -3.85
CA VAL A 703 31.93 -1.56 -3.96
C VAL A 703 30.44 -1.75 -4.09
N GLU A 704 29.72 -1.38 -3.04
CA GLU A 704 28.27 -1.42 -3.05
C GLU A 704 27.73 -0.39 -4.05
N LYS A 705 26.72 -0.79 -4.83
CA LYS A 705 26.04 0.14 -5.73
C LYS A 705 24.96 0.92 -4.96
N PRO A 706 24.70 2.19 -5.30
CA PRO A 706 23.70 3.00 -4.60
C PRO A 706 22.28 2.45 -4.78
N SER A 707 21.72 1.81 -3.75
CA SER A 707 20.37 1.21 -3.77
C SER A 707 19.30 2.22 -4.18
N TRP A 708 19.38 3.46 -3.67
CA TRP A 708 18.44 4.54 -3.96
C TRP A 708 18.37 4.96 -5.44
N LEU A 709 19.40 4.63 -6.24
CA LEU A 709 19.42 4.88 -7.68
C LEU A 709 19.13 3.64 -8.53
N LEU A 710 19.05 2.45 -7.92
CA LEU A 710 18.83 1.19 -8.60
C LEU A 710 17.42 0.65 -8.35
N ASN A 711 17.20 0.00 -7.21
CA ASN A 711 15.91 -0.55 -6.83
C ASN A 711 15.02 0.48 -6.13
N ASN A 712 15.63 1.53 -5.57
CA ASN A 712 15.03 2.54 -4.73
C ASN A 712 14.09 1.93 -3.67
N SER A 713 14.58 0.90 -2.97
CA SER A 713 13.82 0.20 -1.94
C SER A 713 14.70 -0.24 -0.76
N TYR A 714 14.07 -0.45 0.39
CA TYR A 714 14.70 -0.89 1.63
C TYR A 714 13.77 -1.85 2.38
N ARG A 715 14.29 -2.99 2.86
CA ARG A 715 13.48 -4.10 3.40
C ARG A 715 12.37 -4.57 2.42
N SER A 716 12.67 -4.53 1.12
CA SER A 716 11.80 -5.07 0.06
C SER A 716 12.44 -6.29 -0.59
N SER A 717 11.62 -7.32 -0.80
CA SER A 717 12.02 -8.59 -1.41
C SER A 717 11.99 -8.54 -2.94
N THR A 718 11.36 -7.52 -3.54
CA THR A 718 11.18 -7.39 -4.99
C THR A 718 12.47 -6.99 -5.68
N LEU A 719 13.10 -7.91 -6.42
CA LEU A 719 14.26 -7.64 -7.27
C LEU A 719 13.85 -6.70 -8.41
N LYS A 720 14.69 -5.69 -8.67
CA LYS A 720 14.49 -4.69 -9.73
C LYS A 720 15.71 -4.54 -10.63
#